data_AF-A0A0C9TFZ1-F1
#
_entry.id   AF-A0A0C9TFZ1-F1
#
_cell.length_a   1.000
_cell.length_b   1.000
_cell.length_c   1.000
_cell.angle_alpha   90.00
_cell.angle_beta   90.00
_cell.angle_gamma   90.00
#
_symmetry.space_group_name_H-M   'P 1'
#
loop_
_entity.id
_entity.type
_entity.pdbx_description
1 polymer ?
#
loop_
_entity_poly.entity_id
_entity_poly.type
_entity_poly.pdbx_seq_one_letter_code
_entity_poly.pdbx_strand_id
1 'polypeptide(L)'
;MTLPAKLPQLLVVGLGNLPYPNTRHSVGHLIVDALAQRFRIRMTTNKALGGITGHSNALIGDLNIDLTLFKPKPLMNITGPAVAAALRHTAKAPGAMVVIHDSLGHKPKSLSVKFGGSANGHNGIRSVTSALGGDANFYRFRIGIGRDGDAATYVLSKLPTEESVYWDLGGGLDILGASHLFQPFEAPTIDGEALDGAHLRQAGRQSGPSKPILAPKAHKCTPMANPIEEPHSIRETMGSATARWLIALACVATTLAQPSPKVQERITAAIEAAKTSNSTDIDYTAFVNPFIGTDAYFYGDVCPGASVPFGMVKFTTDFTGYAPAGYVADPTQKVRGISPLHDSGTGSSLGSYGNFEVMPLLCPGGFDTCTTTLLARERYRKNNTDGGAFMLFLACYTDAMLDASPGYFSLTLDNDIQIEATSTRRSGLERFTFPKGSKPYFVLDLANDLPASFAGGVMNIDPDKGRVTIGGHWGSSFGPGSYHYQAFACYDLLGNGTQKLSEYGVWTGDTYGLDAKGLGQTHLNLSQNLIGAPYQSGALFSYEGNPEEVILRVGVSFVSADQACANAEEEIGTSSFESIVSASKGEWNQKLSKIEIDIAGTPDNVTEMFYSSLYRTSLTPNNATLETQGVFANTPSFYFDSLYCSWDTFRTYYPLMTLHSPVEFAQIVDTYIDGWRKLGWMPECRANHLPGWTQGGSSGDNIVAQFAVNYHDDAEALGVDLNELYAAMVTDGEVNPPEWNTMGRQVNVYKQYGYVPFAVLDTSSTGRQTREGSRTLEYAFEDFAIRQVSA
;
A
#
# COMPACT_ATOMS: atom_id res chain seq x y z
N MET A 1 -25.71 19.37 -30.39
CA MET A 1 -24.75 19.36 -29.27
C MET A 1 -25.30 20.20 -28.14
N THR A 2 -25.78 19.55 -27.08
CA THR A 2 -25.96 20.19 -25.77
C THR A 2 -24.58 20.43 -25.17
N LEU A 3 -24.37 21.59 -24.55
CA LEU A 3 -23.16 21.84 -23.76
C LEU A 3 -23.11 20.84 -22.58
N PRO A 4 -21.93 20.33 -22.18
CA PRO A 4 -21.83 19.50 -20.99
C PRO A 4 -22.30 20.29 -19.76
N ALA A 5 -23.07 19.65 -18.89
CA ALA A 5 -23.53 20.27 -17.65
C ALA A 5 -22.32 20.67 -16.80
N LYS A 6 -22.30 21.92 -16.34
CA LYS A 6 -21.22 22.41 -15.48
C LYS A 6 -21.29 21.70 -14.13
N LEU A 7 -20.19 21.14 -13.65
CA LEU A 7 -20.13 20.48 -12.34
C LEU A 7 -20.52 21.46 -11.22
N PRO A 8 -21.21 20.99 -10.15
CA PRO A 8 -21.40 21.77 -8.93
C PRO A 8 -20.04 22.21 -8.39
N GLN A 9 -19.92 23.49 -8.03
CA GLN A 9 -18.66 24.06 -7.53
C GLN A 9 -18.69 24.13 -6.01
N LEU A 10 -17.61 23.72 -5.33
CA LEU A 10 -17.48 23.75 -3.87
C LEU A 10 -16.18 24.47 -3.47
N LEU A 11 -16.28 25.45 -2.57
CA LEU A 11 -15.12 26.08 -1.96
C LEU A 11 -14.93 25.62 -0.51
N VAL A 12 -13.82 24.95 -0.22
CA VAL A 12 -13.42 24.59 1.15
C VAL A 12 -12.31 25.54 1.62
N VAL A 13 -12.57 26.23 2.73
CA VAL A 13 -11.71 27.26 3.31
C VAL A 13 -11.23 26.79 4.66
N GLY A 14 -9.93 26.58 4.80
CA GLY A 14 -9.29 26.35 6.09
C GLY A 14 -8.91 27.68 6.71
N LEU A 15 -9.37 27.99 7.93
CA LEU A 15 -8.90 29.17 8.63
C LEU A 15 -7.63 28.88 9.44
N GLY A 16 -6.72 29.86 9.48
CA GLY A 16 -5.50 29.78 10.27
C GLY A 16 -4.64 31.03 10.18
N ASN A 17 -3.57 31.07 10.98
CA ASN A 17 -2.56 32.12 10.95
C ASN A 17 -1.30 31.58 10.24
N LEU A 18 -1.04 31.99 9.00
CA LEU A 18 0.16 31.54 8.28
C LEU A 18 1.51 31.84 9.00
N PRO A 19 1.67 32.95 9.75
CA PRO A 19 2.87 33.16 10.58
C PRO A 19 3.00 32.23 11.79
N TYR A 20 1.94 31.50 12.15
CA TYR A 20 1.87 30.60 13.31
C TYR A 20 1.29 29.23 12.89
N PRO A 21 1.99 28.47 12.03
CA PRO A 21 1.56 27.12 11.65
C PRO A 21 1.55 26.19 12.87
N ASN A 22 0.81 25.09 12.77
CA ASN A 22 0.71 24.02 13.78
C ASN A 22 0.24 24.50 15.17
N THR A 23 -0.38 25.68 15.26
CA THR A 23 -1.12 26.15 16.43
C THR A 23 -2.56 25.68 16.38
N ARG A 24 -3.25 25.62 17.53
CA ARG A 24 -4.68 25.27 17.60
C ARG A 24 -5.55 26.17 16.72
N HIS A 25 -5.21 27.46 16.61
CA HIS A 25 -5.89 28.42 15.73
C HIS A 25 -5.64 28.18 14.24
N SER A 26 -4.62 27.40 13.88
CA SER A 26 -4.25 27.07 12.50
C SER A 26 -4.67 25.66 12.07
N VAL A 27 -5.51 24.97 12.86
CA VAL A 27 -5.99 23.61 12.56
C VAL A 27 -6.78 23.54 11.24
N GLY A 28 -7.45 24.63 10.83
CA GLY A 28 -8.12 24.69 9.53
C GLY A 28 -7.14 24.66 8.35
N HIS A 29 -5.94 25.24 8.49
CA HIS A 29 -4.89 25.13 7.47
C HIS A 29 -4.36 23.70 7.36
N LEU A 30 -4.09 23.05 8.50
CA LEU A 30 -3.64 21.65 8.57
C LEU A 30 -4.63 20.72 7.85
N ILE A 31 -5.92 20.85 8.15
CA ILE A 31 -6.98 20.07 7.51
C ILE A 31 -7.09 20.34 6.01
N VAL A 32 -6.87 21.57 5.54
CA VAL A 32 -6.83 21.84 4.10
C VAL A 32 -5.59 21.25 3.42
N ASP A 33 -4.46 21.13 4.12
CA ASP A 33 -3.29 20.43 3.60
C ASP A 33 -3.55 18.91 3.52
N ALA A 34 -4.18 18.31 4.53
CA ALA A 34 -4.66 16.92 4.50
C ALA A 34 -5.63 16.66 3.32
N LEU A 35 -6.62 17.54 3.13
CA LEU A 35 -7.55 17.46 1.99
C LEU A 35 -6.83 17.64 0.65
N ALA A 36 -5.81 18.51 0.58
CA ALA A 36 -5.02 18.70 -0.64
C ALA A 36 -4.21 17.46 -1.00
N GLN A 37 -3.64 16.78 -0.01
CA GLN A 37 -2.99 15.48 -0.20
C GLN A 37 -4.00 14.41 -0.66
N ARG A 38 -5.12 14.24 0.07
CA ARG A 38 -6.17 13.25 -0.22
C ARG A 38 -6.77 13.40 -1.63
N PHE A 39 -6.98 14.62 -2.11
CA PHE A 39 -7.50 14.88 -3.46
C PHE A 39 -6.41 15.14 -4.52
N ARG A 40 -5.12 14.95 -4.19
CA ARG A 40 -3.96 15.22 -5.07
C ARG A 40 -3.95 16.65 -5.66
N ILE A 41 -4.49 17.61 -4.91
CA ILE A 41 -4.63 19.01 -5.32
C ILE A 41 -3.32 19.76 -5.05
N ARG A 42 -2.64 20.19 -6.13
CA ARG A 42 -1.44 21.03 -6.01
C ARG A 42 -1.81 22.43 -5.51
N MET A 43 -1.48 22.71 -4.25
CA MET A 43 -1.68 24.01 -3.62
C MET A 43 -0.61 25.02 -4.06
N THR A 44 -1.02 26.20 -4.55
CA THR A 44 -0.13 27.25 -5.05
C THR A 44 -0.47 28.62 -4.48
N THR A 45 0.52 29.50 -4.30
CA THR A 45 0.28 30.86 -3.77
C THR A 45 -0.38 31.74 -4.84
N ASN A 46 -1.61 32.19 -4.57
CA ASN A 46 -2.34 33.12 -5.42
C ASN A 46 -2.38 34.52 -4.78
N LYS A 47 -1.57 35.43 -5.32
CA LYS A 47 -1.47 36.82 -4.83
C LYS A 47 -2.77 37.61 -4.98
N ALA A 48 -3.59 37.34 -6.00
CA ALA A 48 -4.84 38.04 -6.25
C ALA A 48 -5.96 37.65 -5.25
N LEU A 49 -5.96 36.39 -4.79
CA LEU A 49 -6.87 35.92 -3.75
C LEU A 49 -6.37 36.19 -2.32
N GLY A 50 -5.09 36.56 -2.15
CA GLY A 50 -4.48 36.77 -0.85
C GLY A 50 -4.31 35.47 -0.05
N GLY A 51 -3.99 34.36 -0.71
CA GLY A 51 -3.88 33.05 -0.05
C GLY A 51 -3.16 32.00 -0.89
N ILE A 52 -3.23 30.74 -0.42
CA ILE A 52 -2.78 29.54 -1.13
C ILE A 52 -4.04 28.80 -1.59
N THR A 53 -4.09 28.41 -2.86
CA THR A 53 -5.26 27.79 -3.48
C THR A 53 -4.88 26.63 -4.39
N GLY A 54 -5.77 25.68 -4.55
CA GLY A 54 -5.68 24.59 -5.51
C GLY A 54 -7.08 24.12 -5.90
N HIS A 55 -7.22 23.50 -7.07
CA HIS A 55 -8.49 23.03 -7.59
C HIS A 55 -8.32 21.67 -8.27
N SER A 56 -9.37 20.85 -8.24
CA SER A 56 -9.49 19.63 -9.05
C SER A 56 -10.97 19.24 -9.16
N ASN A 57 -11.31 18.44 -10.17
CA ASN A 57 -12.56 17.70 -10.16
C ASN A 57 -12.43 16.56 -9.13
N ALA A 58 -13.33 16.50 -8.16
CA ALA A 58 -13.30 15.54 -7.07
C ALA A 58 -14.62 14.75 -7.00
N LEU A 59 -14.51 13.45 -6.75
CA LEU A 59 -15.66 12.61 -6.43
C LEU A 59 -15.92 12.68 -4.92
N ILE A 60 -17.09 13.15 -4.52
CA ILE A 60 -17.53 13.22 -3.12
C ILE A 60 -18.84 12.44 -2.98
N GLY A 61 -18.74 11.25 -2.37
CA GLY A 61 -19.80 10.23 -2.48
C GLY A 61 -19.99 9.85 -3.95
N ASP A 62 -21.22 9.87 -4.44
CA ASP A 62 -21.54 9.61 -5.86
C ASP A 62 -21.50 10.87 -6.74
N LEU A 63 -21.18 12.05 -6.17
CA LEU A 63 -21.26 13.34 -6.87
C LEU A 63 -19.88 13.82 -7.31
N ASN A 64 -19.71 14.03 -8.62
CA ASN A 64 -18.53 14.68 -9.18
C ASN A 64 -18.67 16.22 -9.09
N ILE A 65 -17.70 16.90 -8.49
CA ILE A 65 -17.74 18.34 -8.21
C ILE A 65 -16.44 19.05 -8.63
N ASP A 66 -16.54 20.35 -8.92
CA ASP A 66 -15.40 21.26 -9.08
C ASP A 66 -14.98 21.78 -7.69
N LEU A 67 -14.00 21.11 -7.08
CA LEU A 67 -13.53 21.38 -5.72
C LEU A 67 -12.37 22.38 -5.73
N THR A 68 -12.57 23.52 -5.06
CA THR A 68 -11.47 24.44 -4.70
C THR A 68 -11.12 24.33 -3.23
N LEU A 69 -9.84 24.18 -2.93
CA LEU A 69 -9.27 24.29 -1.58
C LEU A 69 -8.57 25.64 -1.40
N PHE A 70 -8.77 26.31 -0.26
CA PHE A 70 -8.20 27.63 0.01
C PHE A 70 -7.69 27.80 1.45
N LYS A 71 -6.46 28.31 1.58
CA LYS A 71 -5.85 28.77 2.84
C LYS A 71 -5.55 30.27 2.75
N PRO A 72 -6.28 31.15 3.46
CA PRO A 72 -6.01 32.59 3.46
C PRO A 72 -4.65 32.89 4.10
N LYS A 73 -3.93 33.87 3.55
CA LYS A 73 -2.64 34.34 4.11
C LYS A 73 -2.76 35.34 5.28
N PRO A 74 -3.77 36.24 5.33
CA PRO A 74 -3.91 37.19 6.45
C PRO A 74 -4.16 36.50 7.79
N LEU A 75 -3.94 37.23 8.89
CA LEU A 75 -4.28 36.77 10.24
C LEU A 75 -5.79 36.58 10.41
N MET A 76 -6.16 35.70 11.34
CA MET A 76 -7.53 35.27 11.61
C MET A 76 -8.54 36.43 11.74
N ASN A 77 -8.19 37.51 12.42
CA ASN A 77 -9.06 38.68 12.60
C ASN A 77 -9.36 39.46 11.29
N ILE A 78 -8.50 39.34 10.27
CA ILE A 78 -8.57 40.05 8.98
C ILE A 78 -8.65 39.10 7.77
N THR A 79 -9.01 37.83 7.99
CA THR A 79 -9.07 36.81 6.93
C THR A 79 -10.23 37.00 5.94
N GLY A 80 -11.30 37.71 6.34
CA GLY A 80 -12.56 37.78 5.58
C GLY A 80 -12.43 38.24 4.11
N PRO A 81 -11.71 39.34 3.81
CA PRO A 81 -11.59 39.83 2.44
C PRO A 81 -10.95 38.83 1.46
N ALA A 82 -9.98 38.03 1.93
CA ALA A 82 -9.34 36.97 1.12
C ALA A 82 -10.32 35.82 0.83
N VAL A 83 -11.10 35.40 1.84
CA VAL A 83 -12.14 34.37 1.69
C VAL A 83 -13.25 34.84 0.74
N ALA A 84 -13.70 36.08 0.87
CA ALA A 84 -14.69 36.67 -0.03
C ALA A 84 -14.14 36.82 -1.47
N ALA A 85 -12.84 37.07 -1.65
CA ALA A 85 -12.19 37.06 -2.95
C ALA A 85 -12.16 35.65 -3.56
N ALA A 86 -11.77 34.62 -2.80
CA ALA A 86 -11.79 33.23 -3.25
C ALA A 86 -13.20 32.80 -3.68
N LEU A 87 -14.22 33.11 -2.89
CA LEU A 87 -15.62 32.77 -3.18
C LEU A 87 -16.11 33.37 -4.50
N ARG A 88 -15.84 34.66 -4.76
CA ARG A 88 -16.24 35.33 -6.01
C ARG A 88 -15.62 34.73 -7.27
N HIS A 89 -14.43 34.16 -7.17
CA HIS A 89 -13.74 33.55 -8.31
C HIS A 89 -14.09 32.07 -8.54
N THR A 90 -14.72 31.41 -7.56
CA THR A 90 -14.89 29.94 -7.55
C THR A 90 -16.37 29.56 -7.48
N ALA A 91 -16.89 29.23 -6.29
CA ALA A 91 -18.25 28.72 -6.09
C ALA A 91 -19.36 29.79 -6.16
N LYS A 92 -19.00 31.09 -6.11
CA LYS A 92 -19.86 32.28 -6.31
C LYS A 92 -21.04 32.48 -5.34
N ALA A 93 -21.47 31.48 -4.58
CA ALA A 93 -22.55 31.55 -3.61
C ALA A 93 -22.09 31.02 -2.23
N PRO A 94 -22.35 31.72 -1.10
CA PRO A 94 -21.94 31.26 0.23
C PRO A 94 -22.44 29.87 0.61
N GLY A 95 -23.63 29.45 0.11
CA GLY A 95 -24.17 28.11 0.35
C GLY A 95 -23.29 26.97 -0.18
N ALA A 96 -22.46 27.27 -1.18
CA ALA A 96 -21.47 26.36 -1.77
C ALA A 96 -20.07 26.56 -1.18
N MET A 97 -19.98 27.03 0.07
CA MET A 97 -18.74 27.24 0.80
C MET A 97 -18.76 26.52 2.16
N VAL A 98 -17.64 25.84 2.47
CA VAL A 98 -17.34 25.24 3.77
C VAL A 98 -16.20 26.03 4.41
N VAL A 99 -16.35 26.45 5.66
CA VAL A 99 -15.31 27.13 6.45
C VAL A 99 -14.93 26.27 7.64
N ILE A 100 -13.70 25.77 7.65
CA ILE A 100 -13.10 24.90 8.67
C ILE A 100 -12.35 25.78 9.67
N HIS A 101 -12.70 25.69 10.95
CA HIS A 101 -12.13 26.56 11.98
C HIS A 101 -12.13 25.91 13.38
N ASP A 102 -11.29 26.42 14.28
CA ASP A 102 -11.19 25.90 15.64
C ASP A 102 -12.40 26.22 16.52
N SER A 103 -12.59 25.43 17.56
CA SER A 103 -13.71 25.55 18.48
C SER A 103 -13.34 25.15 19.91
N LEU A 104 -13.21 26.16 20.77
CA LEU A 104 -13.00 26.03 22.21
C LEU A 104 -14.14 25.30 22.96
N GLY A 105 -15.32 25.20 22.33
CA GLY A 105 -16.52 24.59 22.94
C GLY A 105 -16.69 23.10 22.66
N HIS A 106 -15.81 22.47 21.88
CA HIS A 106 -15.88 21.06 21.54
C HIS A 106 -14.60 20.34 22.01
N LYS A 107 -14.74 19.06 22.39
CA LYS A 107 -13.61 18.24 22.87
C LYS A 107 -12.53 18.11 21.77
N PRO A 108 -11.23 18.00 22.13
CA PRO A 108 -10.18 17.62 21.19
C PRO A 108 -10.58 16.44 20.30
N LYS A 109 -10.13 16.44 19.03
CA LYS A 109 -10.43 15.39 18.03
C LYS A 109 -11.92 15.18 17.70
N SER A 110 -12.77 16.19 17.92
CA SER A 110 -14.19 16.15 17.50
C SER A 110 -14.51 17.16 16.40
N LEU A 111 -15.34 16.76 15.43
CA LEU A 111 -15.86 17.64 14.37
C LEU A 111 -17.34 17.88 14.59
N SER A 112 -17.80 19.13 14.42
CA SER A 112 -19.23 19.45 14.40
C SER A 112 -19.60 20.42 13.28
N VAL A 113 -20.44 19.95 12.36
CA VAL A 113 -20.97 20.73 11.24
C VAL A 113 -22.10 21.65 11.69
N LYS A 114 -22.15 22.87 11.16
CA LYS A 114 -23.27 23.80 11.31
C LYS A 114 -23.43 24.69 10.09
N PHE A 115 -24.62 24.71 9.47
CA PHE A 115 -24.99 25.74 8.51
C PHE A 115 -25.48 27.00 9.25
N GLY A 116 -25.05 28.19 8.83
CA GLY A 116 -25.60 29.45 9.33
C GLY A 116 -25.31 29.81 10.80
N GLY A 117 -25.77 31.01 11.18
CA GLY A 117 -25.79 31.53 12.56
C GLY A 117 -24.62 32.44 12.96
N SER A 118 -24.64 32.96 14.19
CA SER A 118 -23.62 33.91 14.69
C SER A 118 -22.22 33.29 14.80
N ALA A 119 -21.20 34.14 14.92
CA ALA A 119 -19.79 33.75 15.01
C ALA A 119 -19.34 33.16 16.36
N ASN A 120 -20.22 33.15 17.39
CA ASN A 120 -19.93 32.61 18.74
C ASN A 120 -18.56 33.03 19.33
N GLY A 121 -18.19 34.30 19.16
CA GLY A 121 -16.91 34.86 19.65
C GLY A 121 -15.69 34.63 18.75
N HIS A 122 -15.77 33.76 17.73
CA HIS A 122 -14.64 33.43 16.86
C HIS A 122 -14.34 34.56 15.86
N ASN A 123 -13.13 35.15 15.95
CA ASN A 123 -12.75 36.32 15.15
C ASN A 123 -12.69 36.04 13.64
N GLY A 124 -12.23 34.86 13.23
CA GLY A 124 -12.19 34.43 11.82
C GLY A 124 -13.57 34.44 11.16
N ILE A 125 -14.52 33.69 11.72
CA ILE A 125 -15.92 33.69 11.26
C ILE A 125 -16.55 35.08 11.28
N ARG A 126 -16.27 35.92 12.29
CA ARG A 126 -16.73 37.33 12.30
C ARG A 126 -16.17 38.12 11.10
N SER A 127 -14.88 37.94 10.80
CA SER A 127 -14.20 38.55 9.66
C SER A 127 -14.83 38.10 8.33
N VAL A 128 -15.04 36.79 8.15
CA VAL A 128 -15.67 36.20 6.95
C VAL A 128 -17.10 36.72 6.76
N THR A 129 -17.97 36.60 7.76
CA THR A 129 -19.37 37.09 7.65
C THR A 129 -19.43 38.60 7.39
N SER A 130 -18.53 39.40 7.98
CA SER A 130 -18.45 40.84 7.70
C SER A 130 -18.05 41.12 6.23
N ALA A 131 -17.06 40.40 5.70
CA ALA A 131 -16.60 40.53 4.32
C ALA A 131 -17.60 40.00 3.27
N LEU A 132 -18.57 39.19 3.70
CA LEU A 132 -19.72 38.73 2.90
C LEU A 132 -20.97 39.60 3.10
N GLY A 133 -20.82 40.84 3.61
CA GLY A 133 -21.93 41.79 3.75
C GLY A 133 -22.95 41.42 4.83
N GLY A 134 -22.56 40.58 5.79
CA GLY A 134 -23.45 40.03 6.82
C GLY A 134 -24.00 38.64 6.47
N ASP A 135 -23.78 38.14 5.26
CA ASP A 135 -24.21 36.79 4.89
C ASP A 135 -23.42 35.72 5.67
N ALA A 136 -24.17 34.87 6.37
CA ALA A 136 -23.66 33.75 7.16
C ALA A 136 -24.11 32.38 6.61
N ASN A 137 -24.78 32.34 5.45
CA ASN A 137 -25.36 31.15 4.83
C ASN A 137 -24.29 30.24 4.18
N PHE A 138 -23.29 29.85 4.96
CA PHE A 138 -22.24 28.90 4.58
C PHE A 138 -22.09 27.82 5.65
N TYR A 139 -21.52 26.68 5.26
CA TYR A 139 -21.24 25.58 6.17
C TYR A 139 -20.02 25.88 7.04
N ARG A 140 -20.08 25.52 8.32
CA ARG A 140 -19.00 25.72 9.28
C ARG A 140 -18.64 24.40 9.94
N PHE A 141 -17.39 24.00 9.75
CA PHE A 141 -16.82 22.76 10.25
C PHE A 141 -16.01 23.13 11.49
N ARG A 142 -16.59 22.86 12.66
CA ARG A 142 -16.07 23.29 13.96
C ARG A 142 -15.17 22.20 14.52
N ILE A 143 -13.88 22.47 14.55
CA ILE A 143 -12.83 21.55 14.97
C ILE A 143 -12.60 21.74 16.47
N GLY A 144 -12.95 20.72 17.25
CA GLY A 144 -12.78 20.74 18.69
C GLY A 144 -11.30 20.72 19.06
N ILE A 145 -10.89 21.76 19.77
CA ILE A 145 -9.52 21.95 20.28
C ILE A 145 -9.47 21.93 21.81
N GLY A 146 -10.60 21.70 22.48
CA GLY A 146 -10.71 21.87 23.93
C GLY A 146 -10.53 23.32 24.38
N ARG A 147 -10.37 23.54 25.69
CA ARG A 147 -10.05 24.83 26.28
C ARG A 147 -9.31 24.63 27.59
N ASP A 148 -8.19 25.34 27.74
CA ASP A 148 -7.51 25.51 29.02
C ASP A 148 -7.06 26.98 29.16
N GLY A 149 -7.17 27.55 30.36
CA GLY A 149 -6.79 28.94 30.64
C GLY A 149 -7.44 30.04 29.76
N ASP A 150 -6.64 31.06 29.45
CA ASP A 150 -7.04 32.19 28.61
C ASP A 150 -7.20 31.78 27.14
N ALA A 151 -8.29 32.20 26.53
CA ALA A 151 -8.67 31.80 25.17
C ALA A 151 -7.69 32.33 24.10
N ALA A 152 -7.17 33.55 24.23
CA ALA A 152 -6.28 34.13 23.23
C ALA A 152 -4.90 33.44 23.24
N THR A 153 -4.40 33.12 24.44
CA THR A 153 -3.17 32.38 24.66
C THR A 153 -3.32 30.92 24.22
N TYR A 154 -4.43 30.26 24.58
CA TYR A 154 -4.66 28.85 24.29
C TYR A 154 -4.75 28.55 22.79
N VAL A 155 -5.45 29.36 22.00
CA VAL A 155 -5.52 29.11 20.54
C VAL A 155 -4.17 29.26 19.85
N LEU A 156 -3.26 30.08 20.39
CA LEU A 156 -1.90 30.25 19.88
C LEU A 156 -0.92 29.18 20.39
N SER A 157 -1.32 28.29 21.30
CA SER A 157 -0.53 27.12 21.66
C SER A 157 -0.41 26.14 20.50
N LYS A 158 0.69 25.35 20.47
CA LYS A 158 0.87 24.27 19.49
C LYS A 158 -0.18 23.18 19.69
N LEU A 159 -0.62 22.58 18.60
CA LEU A 159 -1.34 21.30 18.65
C LEU A 159 -0.39 20.22 19.22
N PRO A 160 -0.85 19.38 20.17
CA PRO A 160 -0.13 18.17 20.56
C PRO A 160 0.06 17.24 19.37
N THR A 161 1.16 16.48 19.33
CA THR A 161 1.51 15.59 18.21
C THR A 161 0.37 14.64 17.84
N GLU A 162 -0.30 14.06 18.85
CA GLU A 162 -1.46 13.18 18.65
C GLU A 162 -2.65 13.89 17.97
N GLU A 163 -2.93 15.15 18.34
CA GLU A 163 -3.99 15.94 17.70
C GLU A 163 -3.58 16.39 16.29
N SER A 164 -2.32 16.80 16.08
CA SER A 164 -1.87 17.17 14.73
C SER A 164 -1.90 15.98 13.79
N VAL A 165 -1.39 14.82 14.22
CA VAL A 165 -1.42 13.58 13.43
C VAL A 165 -2.88 13.18 13.13
N TYR A 166 -3.78 13.17 14.13
CA TYR A 166 -5.19 12.86 13.89
C TYR A 166 -5.84 13.72 12.79
N TRP A 167 -5.59 15.03 12.76
CA TRP A 167 -6.17 15.94 11.75
C TRP A 167 -5.43 15.95 10.40
N ASP A 168 -4.12 15.72 10.39
CA ASP A 168 -3.29 15.61 9.17
C ASP A 168 -3.64 14.35 8.36
N LEU A 169 -4.01 13.28 9.07
CA LEU A 169 -4.55 12.04 8.50
C LEU A 169 -6.05 12.14 8.12
N GLY A 170 -6.64 13.32 8.24
CA GLY A 170 -8.03 13.58 7.89
C GLY A 170 -9.07 12.98 8.84
N GLY A 171 -8.71 12.70 10.10
CA GLY A 171 -9.59 12.12 11.10
C GLY A 171 -10.94 12.84 11.21
N GLY A 172 -12.03 12.11 10.97
CA GLY A 172 -13.40 12.63 11.01
C GLY A 172 -13.84 13.44 9.78
N LEU A 173 -12.99 13.61 8.75
CA LEU A 173 -13.36 14.34 7.53
C LEU A 173 -14.22 13.55 6.55
N ASP A 174 -14.46 12.25 6.77
CA ASP A 174 -15.35 11.44 5.93
C ASP A 174 -16.81 11.92 5.95
N ILE A 175 -17.16 12.79 6.92
CA ILE A 175 -18.41 13.55 6.93
C ILE A 175 -18.55 14.46 5.70
N LEU A 176 -17.44 14.96 5.11
CA LEU A 176 -17.48 15.68 3.82
C LEU A 176 -17.95 14.79 2.67
N GLY A 177 -17.74 13.47 2.75
CA GLY A 177 -18.19 12.48 1.77
C GLY A 177 -19.69 12.17 1.79
N ALA A 178 -20.43 12.71 2.77
CA ALA A 178 -21.83 12.37 2.97
C ALA A 178 -22.76 13.11 1.99
N SER A 179 -23.28 12.38 0.99
CA SER A 179 -24.12 12.89 -0.11
C SER A 179 -25.33 13.73 0.33
N HIS A 180 -25.87 13.50 1.54
CA HIS A 180 -27.00 14.25 2.08
C HIS A 180 -26.69 15.71 2.46
N LEU A 181 -25.43 16.14 2.49
CA LEU A 181 -25.05 17.55 2.69
C LEU A 181 -25.24 18.43 1.44
N PHE A 182 -25.43 17.82 0.26
CA PHE A 182 -25.33 18.49 -1.04
C PHE A 182 -26.56 18.25 -1.95
N GLN A 183 -27.77 18.34 -1.41
CA GLN A 183 -28.98 18.36 -2.26
C GLN A 183 -29.00 19.61 -3.16
N PRO A 184 -29.39 19.50 -4.45
CA PRO A 184 -29.35 20.60 -5.39
C PRO A 184 -30.38 21.69 -5.04
N PHE A 185 -29.95 22.96 -5.10
CA PHE A 185 -30.84 24.11 -5.04
C PHE A 185 -31.58 24.29 -6.37
N GLU A 186 -32.90 24.13 -6.38
CA GLU A 186 -33.73 24.70 -7.45
C GLU A 186 -33.74 26.23 -7.34
N ALA A 187 -33.29 26.92 -8.39
CA ALA A 187 -33.36 28.37 -8.45
C ALA A 187 -34.76 28.83 -8.87
N PRO A 188 -35.35 29.86 -8.23
CA PRO A 188 -36.67 30.35 -8.61
C PRO A 188 -36.60 31.09 -9.95
N THR A 189 -37.34 30.61 -10.94
CA THR A 189 -37.59 31.31 -12.20
C THR A 189 -38.52 32.50 -11.98
N ILE A 190 -38.13 33.68 -12.46
CA ILE A 190 -38.98 34.87 -12.52
C ILE A 190 -39.25 35.20 -13.99
N ASP A 191 -40.51 35.09 -14.41
CA ASP A 191 -41.27 35.98 -15.31
C ASP A 191 -42.47 35.24 -15.92
N GLY A 192 -43.62 35.92 -16.06
CA GLY A 192 -44.81 35.38 -16.76
C GLY A 192 -46.14 35.64 -16.06
N GLU A 193 -46.84 36.69 -16.50
CA GLU A 193 -48.06 37.27 -15.92
C GLU A 193 -49.31 36.35 -15.80
N ALA A 194 -50.11 36.64 -14.77
CA ALA A 194 -51.58 36.67 -14.71
C ALA A 194 -52.44 35.44 -15.11
N LEU A 195 -53.24 34.93 -14.16
CA LEU A 195 -54.67 35.32 -14.00
C LEU A 195 -55.38 34.55 -12.85
N ASP A 196 -55.94 35.32 -11.90
CA ASP A 196 -57.21 35.15 -11.14
C ASP A 196 -57.64 33.80 -10.46
N GLY A 197 -58.49 33.87 -9.43
CA GLY A 197 -59.32 32.71 -9.01
C GLY A 197 -59.30 32.21 -7.55
N ALA A 198 -59.69 33.07 -6.60
CA ALA A 198 -60.50 32.73 -5.40
C ALA A 198 -60.29 31.43 -4.54
N HIS A 199 -59.80 31.65 -3.30
CA HIS A 199 -60.42 31.24 -2.01
C HIS A 199 -60.72 29.76 -1.62
N LEU A 200 -60.06 29.34 -0.53
CA LEU A 200 -60.63 28.77 0.73
C LEU A 200 -61.58 27.54 0.68
N ARG A 201 -61.18 26.39 1.27
CA ARG A 201 -61.65 25.92 2.62
C ARG A 201 -61.14 24.55 3.09
N GLN A 202 -60.69 24.55 4.35
CA GLN A 202 -60.78 23.55 5.42
C GLN A 202 -61.40 22.15 5.21
N ALA A 203 -60.59 21.14 5.55
CA ALA A 203 -60.78 20.12 6.62
C ALA A 203 -61.99 19.16 6.67
N GLY A 204 -61.72 17.86 6.91
CA GLY A 204 -62.64 17.00 7.68
C GLY A 204 -62.61 15.46 7.52
N ARG A 205 -61.87 14.77 8.43
CA ARG A 205 -62.26 13.52 9.16
C ARG A 205 -62.71 12.19 8.47
N GLN A 206 -61.94 11.14 8.80
CA GLN A 206 -62.34 9.89 9.53
C GLN A 206 -62.79 8.57 8.82
N SER A 207 -62.23 7.48 9.41
CA SER A 207 -62.74 6.10 9.65
C SER A 207 -62.76 5.02 8.53
N GLY A 208 -62.25 3.82 8.88
CA GLY A 208 -62.33 2.55 8.12
C GLY A 208 -63.63 1.77 8.45
N PRO A 209 -63.64 0.43 8.72
CA PRO A 209 -62.58 -0.61 8.66
C PRO A 209 -63.03 -1.97 8.02
N SER A 210 -62.17 -3.00 7.97
CA SER A 210 -62.46 -4.43 8.34
C SER A 210 -61.42 -5.47 7.83
N LYS A 211 -61.50 -6.72 8.33
CA LYS A 211 -60.61 -7.91 8.23
C LYS A 211 -61.53 -9.18 8.12
N PRO A 212 -61.09 -10.47 8.12
CA PRO A 212 -59.77 -11.14 7.95
C PRO A 212 -59.83 -12.36 6.95
N ILE A 213 -58.82 -13.27 6.92
CA ILE A 213 -58.96 -14.76 6.81
C ILE A 213 -57.63 -15.50 7.15
N LEU A 214 -57.65 -16.83 7.33
CA LEU A 214 -56.71 -17.69 8.09
C LEU A 214 -55.48 -18.28 7.34
N ALA A 215 -54.54 -18.83 8.12
CA ALA A 215 -53.42 -19.71 7.72
C ALA A 215 -53.63 -21.18 8.18
N PRO A 216 -52.76 -22.14 7.79
CA PRO A 216 -52.07 -22.94 8.84
C PRO A 216 -50.66 -23.53 8.52
N LYS A 217 -49.76 -23.53 9.55
CA LYS A 217 -48.89 -24.62 10.12
C LYS A 217 -47.95 -25.44 9.19
N ALA A 218 -46.79 -26.01 9.58
CA ALA A 218 -46.23 -26.52 10.86
C ALA A 218 -44.65 -26.68 10.76
N HIS A 219 -43.81 -27.13 11.71
CA HIS A 219 -43.91 -27.43 13.16
C HIS A 219 -42.54 -27.48 13.91
N LYS A 220 -42.51 -26.99 15.16
CA LYS A 220 -41.77 -27.37 16.40
C LYS A 220 -40.47 -28.22 16.41
N CYS A 221 -39.48 -27.76 17.20
CA CYS A 221 -39.09 -28.34 18.51
C CYS A 221 -38.24 -27.35 19.36
N THR A 222 -38.26 -27.50 20.70
CA THR A 222 -37.53 -26.66 21.69
C THR A 222 -36.97 -27.51 22.84
N PRO A 223 -36.01 -26.99 23.62
CA PRO A 223 -36.06 -27.12 25.08
C PRO A 223 -35.93 -25.78 25.83
N MET A 224 -36.20 -25.80 27.15
CA MET A 224 -36.37 -24.63 28.03
C MET A 224 -35.16 -24.39 28.96
N ALA A 225 -35.00 -23.14 29.43
CA ALA A 225 -34.57 -22.82 30.79
C ALA A 225 -35.05 -21.39 31.18
N ASN A 226 -35.19 -21.12 32.48
CA ASN A 226 -35.98 -20.00 33.04
C ASN A 226 -35.16 -18.75 33.40
N PRO A 227 -35.82 -17.58 33.64
CA PRO A 227 -35.16 -16.30 33.92
C PRO A 227 -34.85 -16.08 35.41
N ILE A 228 -34.03 -15.07 35.69
CA ILE A 228 -33.86 -14.45 37.02
C ILE A 228 -34.20 -12.96 36.89
N GLU A 229 -35.03 -12.46 37.81
CA GLU A 229 -35.44 -11.06 37.92
C GLU A 229 -34.43 -10.26 38.76
N GLU A 230 -34.22 -8.97 38.46
CA GLU A 230 -34.18 -7.87 39.45
C GLU A 230 -34.23 -6.47 38.76
N PRO A 231 -34.43 -5.31 39.45
CA PRO A 231 -35.69 -4.59 39.25
C PRO A 231 -35.58 -3.14 38.71
N HIS A 232 -36.72 -2.46 38.72
CA HIS A 232 -37.03 -1.20 38.02
C HIS A 232 -36.48 0.12 38.63
N SER A 233 -36.51 1.14 37.76
CA SER A 233 -36.48 2.61 37.97
C SER A 233 -35.08 3.24 37.88
N ILE A 234 -34.90 4.45 37.33
CA ILE A 234 -35.86 5.55 37.08
C ILE A 234 -35.84 6.01 35.62
N ARG A 235 -37.00 6.46 35.10
CA ARG A 235 -37.12 7.15 33.80
C ARG A 235 -36.72 8.62 33.93
N GLU A 236 -35.91 9.11 33.00
CA GLU A 236 -36.10 10.48 32.45
C GLU A 236 -36.33 10.42 30.94
N THR A 237 -37.13 11.35 30.45
CA THR A 237 -37.75 11.30 29.11
C THR A 237 -36.88 11.95 28.05
N MET A 238 -36.40 11.16 27.07
CA MET A 238 -36.08 11.67 25.74
C MET A 238 -36.91 10.93 24.67
N GLY A 239 -37.39 11.69 23.68
CA GLY A 239 -38.42 11.24 22.75
C GLY A 239 -38.00 10.08 21.84
N SER A 240 -38.88 9.10 21.69
CA SER A 240 -38.73 7.95 20.81
C SER A 240 -38.83 8.33 19.32
N ALA A 241 -37.74 8.86 18.77
CA ALA A 241 -37.54 9.01 17.32
C ALA A 241 -36.06 8.91 16.93
N THR A 242 -35.17 9.58 17.68
CA THR A 242 -33.73 9.68 17.36
C THR A 242 -32.93 8.41 17.68
N ALA A 243 -33.29 7.67 18.75
CA ALA A 243 -32.55 6.49 19.18
C ALA A 243 -32.59 5.30 18.19
N ARG A 244 -33.58 5.25 17.27
CA ARG A 244 -33.65 4.22 16.22
C ARG A 244 -32.85 4.54 14.96
N TRP A 245 -32.43 5.79 14.77
CA TRP A 245 -31.57 6.19 13.66
C TRP A 245 -30.08 5.99 13.98
N LEU A 246 -29.66 6.23 15.22
CA LEU A 246 -28.26 6.10 15.63
C LEU A 246 -27.73 4.66 15.58
N ILE A 247 -28.58 3.65 15.81
CA ILE A 247 -28.19 2.23 15.72
C ILE A 247 -28.18 1.76 14.24
N ALA A 248 -29.04 2.32 13.38
CA ALA A 248 -29.02 2.02 11.94
C ALA A 248 -27.80 2.63 11.23
N LEU A 249 -27.34 3.82 11.65
CA LEU A 249 -26.14 4.47 11.10
C LEU A 249 -24.83 3.71 11.40
N ALA A 250 -24.80 2.86 12.42
CA ALA A 250 -23.65 1.99 12.69
C ALA A 250 -23.55 0.79 11.72
N CYS A 251 -24.63 0.45 11.00
CA CYS A 251 -24.70 -0.73 10.12
C CYS A 251 -24.81 -0.40 8.62
N VAL A 252 -24.88 0.88 8.23
CA VAL A 252 -24.91 1.32 6.81
C VAL A 252 -23.92 2.46 6.54
N ALA A 253 -22.94 2.63 7.41
CA ALA A 253 -21.63 3.14 7.00
C ALA A 253 -20.82 1.94 6.52
N THR A 254 -20.98 1.54 5.26
CA THR A 254 -19.98 0.70 4.60
C THR A 254 -18.72 1.55 4.45
N THR A 255 -17.88 1.54 5.47
CA THR A 255 -16.49 1.96 5.32
C THR A 255 -15.91 1.14 4.17
N LEU A 256 -15.20 1.84 3.27
CA LEU A 256 -14.38 1.21 2.24
C LEU A 256 -13.12 0.65 2.91
N ALA A 257 -13.34 -0.34 3.78
CA ALA A 257 -12.31 -1.01 4.55
C ALA A 257 -11.62 -2.01 3.62
N GLN A 258 -10.45 -1.58 3.13
CA GLN A 258 -9.45 -2.47 2.56
C GLN A 258 -8.35 -2.64 3.61
N PRO A 259 -7.89 -3.87 3.92
CA PRO A 259 -8.30 -5.16 3.35
C PRO A 259 -9.68 -5.66 3.83
N SER A 260 -10.07 -6.86 3.40
CA SER A 260 -11.31 -7.52 3.81
C SER A 260 -11.48 -7.63 5.33
N PRO A 261 -12.65 -7.28 5.90
CA PRO A 261 -12.94 -7.44 7.33
C PRO A 261 -12.71 -8.86 7.88
N LYS A 262 -12.85 -9.88 7.02
CA LYS A 262 -12.59 -11.28 7.37
C LYS A 262 -11.19 -11.51 7.94
N VAL A 263 -10.18 -10.78 7.46
CA VAL A 263 -8.80 -10.87 7.97
C VAL A 263 -8.76 -10.53 9.46
N GLN A 264 -9.45 -9.48 9.88
CA GLN A 264 -9.53 -9.08 11.29
C GLN A 264 -10.39 -10.03 12.12
N GLU A 265 -11.53 -10.50 11.56
CA GLU A 265 -12.39 -11.51 12.21
C GLU A 265 -11.59 -12.80 12.50
N ARG A 266 -10.80 -13.27 11.52
CA ARG A 266 -9.90 -14.43 11.63
C ARG A 266 -8.86 -14.24 12.73
N ILE A 267 -8.13 -13.12 12.71
CA ILE A 267 -7.06 -12.82 13.69
C ILE A 267 -7.65 -12.77 15.11
N THR A 268 -8.77 -12.08 15.28
CA THR A 268 -9.46 -11.96 16.58
C THR A 268 -9.90 -13.33 17.10
N ALA A 269 -10.51 -14.16 16.24
CA ALA A 269 -10.93 -15.51 16.60
C ALA A 269 -9.75 -16.42 16.95
N ALA A 270 -8.64 -16.32 16.22
CA ALA A 270 -7.43 -17.09 16.49
C ALA A 270 -6.80 -16.72 17.84
N ILE A 271 -6.69 -15.43 18.16
CA ILE A 271 -6.11 -14.97 19.43
C ILE A 271 -6.99 -15.41 20.61
N GLU A 272 -8.32 -15.25 20.53
CA GLU A 272 -9.24 -15.72 21.59
C GLU A 272 -9.20 -17.25 21.77
N ALA A 273 -9.08 -18.02 20.69
CA ALA A 273 -8.87 -19.46 20.77
C ALA A 273 -7.55 -19.80 21.47
N ALA A 274 -6.46 -19.10 21.14
CA ALA A 274 -5.15 -19.32 21.75
C ALA A 274 -5.11 -18.96 23.25
N LYS A 275 -5.79 -17.88 23.69
CA LYS A 275 -5.91 -17.51 25.13
C LYS A 275 -6.52 -18.60 26.01
N THR A 276 -7.40 -19.42 25.43
CA THR A 276 -8.17 -20.45 26.15
C THR A 276 -7.65 -21.87 25.91
N SER A 277 -6.63 -22.01 25.06
CA SER A 277 -6.04 -23.29 24.68
C SER A 277 -4.92 -23.70 25.64
N ASN A 278 -4.92 -24.97 26.05
CA ASN A 278 -3.77 -25.61 26.68
C ASN A 278 -2.90 -26.37 25.64
N SER A 279 -3.13 -26.14 24.33
CA SER A 279 -2.35 -26.76 23.25
C SER A 279 -1.01 -26.07 23.09
N THR A 280 0.04 -26.86 22.87
CA THR A 280 1.35 -26.38 22.39
C THR A 280 1.40 -26.23 20.86
N ASP A 281 0.34 -26.63 20.17
CA ASP A 281 0.18 -26.54 18.72
C ASP A 281 -0.67 -25.29 18.40
N ILE A 282 0.01 -24.15 18.25
CA ILE A 282 -0.57 -22.84 17.98
C ILE A 282 -0.17 -22.41 16.56
N ASP A 283 -1.14 -22.10 15.71
CA ASP A 283 -0.89 -21.49 14.40
C ASP A 283 -0.63 -19.99 14.54
N TYR A 284 0.64 -19.62 14.70
CA TYR A 284 1.07 -18.22 14.77
C TYR A 284 0.83 -17.46 13.47
N THR A 285 0.69 -18.14 12.32
CA THR A 285 0.34 -17.46 11.05
C THR A 285 -1.06 -16.87 11.08
N ALA A 286 -1.97 -17.42 11.89
CA ALA A 286 -3.33 -16.92 12.04
C ALA A 286 -3.38 -15.53 12.73
N PHE A 287 -2.37 -15.18 13.54
CA PHE A 287 -2.23 -13.88 14.21
C PHE A 287 -1.68 -12.77 13.30
N VAL A 288 -1.16 -13.11 12.11
CA VAL A 288 -0.49 -12.16 11.23
C VAL A 288 -1.48 -11.42 10.33
N ASN A 289 -1.37 -10.09 10.32
CA ASN A 289 -2.04 -9.21 9.38
C ASN A 289 -1.06 -8.75 8.29
N PRO A 290 -1.06 -9.37 7.09
CA PRO A 290 -0.14 -9.02 6.02
C PRO A 290 -0.42 -7.64 5.39
N PHE A 291 -1.48 -6.93 5.79
CA PHE A 291 -1.82 -5.61 5.25
C PHE A 291 -1.39 -4.44 6.14
N ILE A 292 -0.91 -4.67 7.36
CA ILE A 292 -0.29 -3.61 8.17
C ILE A 292 0.89 -3.03 7.40
N GLY A 293 0.80 -1.74 7.07
CA GLY A 293 1.78 -0.99 6.26
C GLY A 293 1.39 -0.75 4.79
N THR A 294 0.20 -1.15 4.33
CA THR A 294 -0.23 -1.03 2.92
C THR A 294 -1.01 0.24 2.56
N ASP A 295 -1.23 1.17 3.51
CA ASP A 295 -2.03 2.38 3.28
C ASP A 295 -1.25 3.44 2.46
N ALA A 296 -1.88 3.99 1.43
CA ALA A 296 -1.32 5.03 0.56
C ALA A 296 -0.90 6.32 1.29
N TYR A 297 -1.50 6.59 2.46
CA TYR A 297 -1.28 7.82 3.23
C TYR A 297 -0.30 7.63 4.39
N PHE A 298 0.12 6.39 4.67
CA PHE A 298 0.98 6.02 5.79
C PHE A 298 2.09 5.09 5.31
N TYR A 299 3.22 5.70 4.94
CA TYR A 299 4.38 5.05 4.33
C TYR A 299 4.90 3.84 5.14
N GLY A 300 4.41 2.65 4.78
CA GLY A 300 4.99 1.36 5.13
C GLY A 300 5.54 0.62 3.91
N ASP A 301 4.99 0.89 2.73
CA ASP A 301 5.44 0.42 1.41
C ASP A 301 5.71 -1.10 1.38
N VAL A 302 4.81 -1.87 2.00
CA VAL A 302 4.94 -3.32 2.22
C VAL A 302 4.22 -4.16 1.16
N CYS A 303 4.75 -5.34 0.89
CA CYS A 303 4.07 -6.37 0.10
C CYS A 303 3.15 -7.21 1.02
N PRO A 304 1.82 -7.27 0.80
CA PRO A 304 0.94 -8.21 1.49
C PRO A 304 0.91 -9.60 0.83
N GLY A 305 1.75 -9.80 -0.18
CA GLY A 305 1.74 -10.94 -1.08
C GLY A 305 2.17 -12.26 -0.46
N ALA A 306 1.95 -13.34 -1.21
CA ALA A 306 2.39 -14.67 -0.84
C ALA A 306 3.91 -14.80 -1.05
N SER A 307 4.61 -15.07 0.05
CA SER A 307 6.06 -15.32 0.13
C SER A 307 6.29 -16.41 1.17
N VAL A 308 7.32 -17.26 0.99
CA VAL A 308 7.97 -17.99 2.09
C VAL A 308 8.93 -17.05 2.86
N PRO A 309 9.45 -17.42 4.04
CA PRO A 309 10.54 -16.70 4.68
C PRO A 309 11.74 -16.52 3.74
N PHE A 310 12.20 -15.28 3.56
CA PHE A 310 13.27 -14.87 2.66
C PHE A 310 13.04 -15.29 1.18
N GLY A 311 11.80 -15.51 0.77
CA GLY A 311 11.44 -15.92 -0.59
C GLY A 311 11.91 -14.91 -1.64
N MET A 312 12.44 -15.41 -2.75
CA MET A 312 12.70 -14.61 -3.95
C MET A 312 11.38 -14.28 -4.67
N VAL A 313 10.45 -15.24 -4.67
CA VAL A 313 9.06 -15.03 -5.12
C VAL A 313 8.22 -14.37 -4.03
N LYS A 314 7.54 -13.30 -4.41
CA LYS A 314 6.53 -12.58 -3.62
C LYS A 314 5.36 -12.18 -4.51
N PHE A 315 4.31 -13.00 -4.56
CA PHE A 315 3.14 -12.71 -5.41
C PHE A 315 2.24 -11.65 -4.77
N THR A 316 2.15 -10.48 -5.39
CA THR A 316 1.06 -9.54 -5.12
C THR A 316 0.56 -8.88 -6.39
N THR A 317 -0.59 -8.22 -6.28
CA THR A 317 -1.20 -7.48 -7.38
C THR A 317 -0.51 -6.14 -7.54
N ASP A 318 -0.23 -5.78 -8.78
CA ASP A 318 0.41 -4.53 -9.19
C ASP A 318 -0.65 -3.43 -9.36
N PHE A 319 -0.52 -2.35 -8.60
CA PHE A 319 -1.47 -1.25 -8.62
C PHE A 319 -0.99 -0.05 -9.43
N THR A 320 -1.93 0.80 -9.82
CA THR A 320 -1.68 2.18 -10.25
C THR A 320 -1.36 3.08 -9.06
N GLY A 321 -0.69 4.21 -9.30
CA GLY A 321 -0.40 5.20 -8.26
C GLY A 321 0.91 4.92 -7.53
N TYR A 322 1.00 5.35 -6.27
CA TYR A 322 2.18 5.09 -5.43
C TYR A 322 1.98 3.75 -4.71
N ALA A 323 2.63 2.70 -5.22
CA ALA A 323 2.59 1.36 -4.68
C ALA A 323 3.97 0.67 -4.84
N PRO A 324 5.00 1.05 -4.04
CA PRO A 324 6.37 0.61 -4.28
C PRO A 324 6.61 -0.90 -4.21
N ALA A 325 5.77 -1.59 -3.45
CA ALA A 325 5.76 -3.04 -3.27
C ALA A 325 4.65 -3.74 -4.08
N GLY A 326 4.24 -3.14 -5.19
CA GLY A 326 3.13 -3.59 -6.05
C GLY A 326 1.75 -3.17 -5.51
N TYR A 327 1.51 -3.36 -4.22
CA TYR A 327 0.20 -3.21 -3.60
C TYR A 327 -0.04 -1.86 -2.91
N VAL A 328 -1.31 -1.38 -2.92
CA VAL A 328 -1.77 -0.28 -2.06
C VAL A 328 -3.25 -0.39 -1.66
N ALA A 329 -3.56 -0.13 -0.39
CA ALA A 329 -4.90 -0.26 0.19
C ALA A 329 -5.90 0.85 -0.24
N ASP A 330 -5.48 1.87 -0.99
CA ASP A 330 -6.37 2.90 -1.54
C ASP A 330 -7.33 2.30 -2.59
N PRO A 331 -8.66 2.28 -2.34
CA PRO A 331 -9.65 1.68 -3.25
C PRO A 331 -9.82 2.44 -4.57
N THR A 332 -9.25 3.65 -4.70
CA THR A 332 -9.25 4.42 -5.95
C THR A 332 -8.14 4.00 -6.92
N GLN A 333 -7.19 3.17 -6.49
CA GLN A 333 -6.18 2.58 -7.37
C GLN A 333 -6.68 1.29 -8.02
N LYS A 334 -6.24 1.07 -9.27
CA LYS A 334 -6.61 -0.06 -10.10
C LYS A 334 -5.51 -1.11 -10.11
N VAL A 335 -5.90 -2.38 -10.23
CA VAL A 335 -5.02 -3.52 -10.51
C VAL A 335 -4.66 -3.52 -11.99
N ARG A 336 -3.38 -3.67 -12.30
CA ARG A 336 -2.81 -3.86 -13.65
C ARG A 336 -2.59 -5.35 -13.97
N GLY A 337 -2.42 -6.18 -12.95
CA GLY A 337 -2.20 -7.63 -12.96
C GLY A 337 -1.64 -8.14 -11.62
N ILE A 338 -1.09 -9.35 -11.61
CA ILE A 338 -0.35 -9.99 -10.51
C ILE A 338 1.02 -10.42 -11.01
N SER A 339 2.08 -10.22 -10.23
CA SER A 339 3.45 -10.59 -10.62
C SER A 339 4.25 -11.29 -9.51
N PRO A 340 5.23 -12.14 -9.86
CA PRO A 340 5.98 -12.97 -8.91
C PRO A 340 7.11 -12.28 -8.15
N LEU A 341 7.58 -11.10 -8.56
CA LEU A 341 8.78 -10.46 -7.99
C LEU A 341 8.45 -9.10 -7.38
N HIS A 342 8.72 -8.94 -6.08
CA HIS A 342 8.53 -7.70 -5.32
C HIS A 342 9.51 -7.59 -4.16
N ASP A 343 9.75 -6.36 -3.72
CA ASP A 343 10.35 -6.07 -2.41
C ASP A 343 9.33 -5.46 -1.45
N SER A 344 9.60 -5.53 -0.15
CA SER A 344 8.71 -5.03 0.90
C SER A 344 9.45 -4.07 1.82
N GLY A 345 8.83 -2.91 2.10
CA GLY A 345 9.37 -1.87 2.98
C GLY A 345 10.36 -0.91 2.32
N THR A 346 10.39 -0.83 0.98
CA THR A 346 11.39 -0.02 0.27
C THR A 346 10.88 1.40 0.01
N GLY A 347 11.72 2.40 0.26
CA GLY A 347 11.47 3.80 -0.12
C GLY A 347 11.73 4.12 -1.59
N SER A 348 11.66 3.13 -2.51
CA SER A 348 11.80 3.38 -3.94
C SER A 348 10.57 4.14 -4.45
N SER A 349 10.75 5.39 -4.89
CA SER A 349 9.60 6.24 -5.26
C SER A 349 8.84 5.77 -6.51
N LEU A 350 9.37 4.78 -7.24
CA LEU A 350 8.74 4.14 -8.40
C LEU A 350 8.55 2.61 -8.19
N GLY A 351 8.85 2.09 -7.00
CA GLY A 351 8.78 0.66 -6.67
C GLY A 351 9.99 -0.18 -7.08
N SER A 352 9.90 -1.49 -6.85
CA SER A 352 10.93 -2.49 -7.20
C SER A 352 10.30 -3.75 -7.79
N TYR A 353 10.96 -4.32 -8.80
CA TYR A 353 10.47 -5.45 -9.58
C TYR A 353 9.07 -5.19 -10.21
N GLY A 354 8.08 -6.05 -10.02
CA GLY A 354 6.82 -6.04 -10.78
C GLY A 354 6.93 -6.68 -12.18
N ASN A 355 7.96 -7.50 -12.42
CA ASN A 355 8.22 -8.15 -13.71
C ASN A 355 7.28 -9.35 -13.92
N PHE A 356 6.97 -9.66 -15.18
CA PHE A 356 6.17 -10.84 -15.57
C PHE A 356 4.72 -10.81 -15.09
N GLU A 357 4.15 -9.61 -15.01
CA GLU A 357 2.76 -9.38 -14.63
C GLU A 357 1.78 -10.14 -15.55
N VAL A 358 0.88 -10.92 -14.95
CA VAL A 358 -0.26 -11.54 -15.65
C VAL A 358 -1.58 -10.91 -15.22
N MET A 359 -2.48 -10.69 -16.18
CA MET A 359 -3.80 -10.12 -15.94
C MET A 359 -4.90 -11.02 -16.55
N PRO A 360 -5.83 -11.57 -15.74
CA PRO A 360 -6.97 -12.31 -16.24
C PRO A 360 -8.02 -11.36 -16.84
N LEU A 361 -8.57 -11.73 -17.99
CA LEU A 361 -9.48 -10.90 -18.79
C LEU A 361 -10.73 -11.67 -19.24
N LEU A 362 -11.81 -10.91 -19.43
CA LEU A 362 -12.98 -11.35 -20.18
C LEU A 362 -12.97 -10.65 -21.54
N CYS A 363 -12.88 -11.43 -22.63
CA CYS A 363 -12.87 -10.90 -24.01
C CYS A 363 -14.07 -11.45 -24.80
N PRO A 364 -15.26 -10.79 -24.74
CA PRO A 364 -16.49 -11.33 -25.32
C PRO A 364 -16.47 -11.55 -26.83
N GLY A 365 -15.60 -10.82 -27.56
CA GLY A 365 -15.45 -10.93 -29.01
C GLY A 365 -14.27 -11.80 -29.47
N GLY A 366 -13.63 -12.55 -28.58
CA GLY A 366 -12.46 -13.38 -28.91
C GLY A 366 -11.11 -12.67 -28.71
N PHE A 367 -10.04 -13.39 -29.03
CA PHE A 367 -8.63 -12.97 -28.94
C PHE A 367 -8.39 -11.53 -29.42
N ASP A 368 -8.85 -11.19 -30.63
CA ASP A 368 -8.61 -9.87 -31.25
C ASP A 368 -9.24 -8.70 -30.47
N THR A 369 -10.25 -8.97 -29.64
CA THR A 369 -10.97 -7.96 -28.84
C THR A 369 -10.44 -7.77 -27.42
N CYS A 370 -9.46 -8.57 -26.98
CA CYS A 370 -8.86 -8.39 -25.66
C CYS A 370 -8.15 -7.03 -25.54
N THR A 371 -8.30 -6.36 -24.40
CA THR A 371 -7.55 -5.15 -24.06
C THR A 371 -6.18 -5.54 -23.50
N THR A 372 -5.10 -5.37 -24.27
CA THR A 372 -3.76 -5.84 -23.86
C THR A 372 -2.93 -4.78 -23.14
N THR A 373 -3.06 -3.52 -23.57
CA THR A 373 -2.30 -2.39 -23.03
C THR A 373 -2.68 -2.08 -21.58
N LEU A 374 -1.69 -1.64 -20.78
CA LEU A 374 -1.82 -1.39 -19.34
C LEU A 374 -3.05 -0.53 -19.01
N LEU A 375 -3.20 0.62 -19.70
CA LEU A 375 -4.30 1.57 -19.49
C LEU A 375 -5.68 1.04 -19.92
N ALA A 376 -5.74 0.05 -20.80
CA ALA A 376 -7.00 -0.55 -21.25
C ALA A 376 -7.37 -1.79 -20.39
N ARG A 377 -6.37 -2.53 -19.91
CA ARG A 377 -6.55 -3.74 -19.10
C ARG A 377 -6.78 -3.47 -17.62
N GLU A 378 -6.32 -2.34 -17.09
CA GLU A 378 -6.48 -1.97 -15.67
C GLU A 378 -7.95 -2.05 -15.20
N ARG A 379 -8.17 -2.60 -14.00
CA ARG A 379 -9.51 -2.78 -13.39
C ARG A 379 -9.51 -2.35 -11.93
N TYR A 380 -10.68 -1.95 -11.42
CA TYR A 380 -10.80 -1.83 -9.97
C TYR A 380 -10.85 -3.23 -9.36
N ARG A 381 -10.49 -3.31 -8.08
CA ARG A 381 -10.80 -4.47 -7.25
C ARG A 381 -12.19 -4.34 -6.67
N LYS A 382 -12.79 -5.46 -6.32
CA LYS A 382 -14.05 -5.54 -5.61
C LYS A 382 -13.82 -5.16 -4.15
N ASN A 383 -14.53 -4.14 -3.67
CA ASN A 383 -14.34 -3.60 -2.33
C ASN A 383 -14.49 -4.68 -1.24
N ASN A 384 -13.60 -4.61 -0.24
CA ASN A 384 -13.61 -5.44 0.96
C ASN A 384 -13.38 -6.95 0.67
N THR A 385 -12.74 -7.30 -0.46
CA THR A 385 -12.37 -8.69 -0.83
C THR A 385 -10.87 -8.96 -0.78
N ASP A 386 -10.04 -7.94 -0.60
CA ASP A 386 -8.59 -8.09 -0.56
C ASP A 386 -8.21 -8.95 0.65
N GLY A 387 -7.59 -10.09 0.40
CA GLY A 387 -7.31 -11.10 1.40
C GLY A 387 -8.53 -11.79 2.00
N GLY A 388 -9.66 -11.87 1.31
CA GLY A 388 -10.78 -12.72 1.75
C GLY A 388 -11.46 -13.45 0.61
N ALA A 389 -11.36 -14.78 0.56
CA ALA A 389 -11.94 -15.57 -0.52
C ALA A 389 -13.48 -15.53 -0.50
N PHE A 390 -14.08 -15.56 -1.69
CA PHE A 390 -15.54 -15.56 -1.87
C PHE A 390 -16.07 -16.96 -2.22
N MET A 391 -15.78 -17.96 -1.38
CA MET A 391 -16.34 -19.30 -1.52
C MET A 391 -17.78 -19.36 -0.97
N LEU A 392 -18.79 -19.25 -1.84
CA LEU A 392 -20.19 -19.52 -1.50
C LEU A 392 -20.52 -21.02 -1.45
N PHE A 393 -19.60 -21.88 -1.90
CA PHE A 393 -19.77 -23.34 -1.97
C PHE A 393 -18.46 -24.05 -1.62
N LEU A 394 -18.18 -24.30 -0.33
CA LEU A 394 -17.72 -25.60 0.18
C LEU A 394 -17.62 -25.59 1.73
N ALA A 395 -18.77 -25.63 2.42
CA ALA A 395 -18.83 -25.77 3.88
C ALA A 395 -18.52 -27.21 4.38
N CYS A 396 -17.59 -27.91 3.72
CA CYS A 396 -17.25 -29.32 3.96
C CYS A 396 -15.75 -29.63 4.00
N TYR A 397 -14.86 -28.66 3.77
CA TYR A 397 -13.47 -28.76 4.25
C TYR A 397 -13.36 -27.95 5.53
N THR A 398 -13.24 -28.67 6.65
CA THR A 398 -12.96 -28.07 7.96
C THR A 398 -11.51 -27.55 7.99
N ASP A 399 -11.32 -26.41 8.66
CA ASP A 399 -10.05 -25.82 9.11
C ASP A 399 -9.15 -25.07 8.10
N ALA A 400 -9.57 -24.88 6.83
CA ALA A 400 -8.84 -24.01 5.89
C ALA A 400 -9.40 -22.57 5.84
N MET A 401 -8.82 -21.65 6.63
CA MET A 401 -9.09 -20.21 6.54
C MET A 401 -8.56 -19.64 5.21
N LEU A 402 -9.48 -19.28 4.29
CA LEU A 402 -9.18 -18.76 2.94
C LEU A 402 -9.01 -17.23 2.89
N ASP A 403 -8.37 -16.66 3.91
CA ASP A 403 -8.08 -15.22 4.01
C ASP A 403 -6.55 -15.00 3.99
N ALA A 404 -6.07 -13.87 3.45
CA ALA A 404 -4.64 -13.66 3.20
C ALA A 404 -3.82 -13.80 4.49
N SER A 405 -2.80 -14.63 4.41
CA SER A 405 -1.99 -15.12 5.53
C SER A 405 -0.55 -15.33 5.04
N PRO A 406 0.44 -15.46 5.93
CA PRO A 406 1.79 -15.86 5.54
C PRO A 406 1.78 -17.05 4.59
N GLY A 407 2.29 -16.87 3.36
CA GLY A 407 2.28 -17.87 2.29
C GLY A 407 1.05 -17.92 1.36
N TYR A 408 0.02 -17.10 1.57
CA TYR A 408 -1.19 -17.08 0.73
C TYR A 408 -1.78 -15.65 0.56
N PHE A 409 -2.03 -15.27 -0.68
CA PHE A 409 -2.64 -13.98 -1.07
C PHE A 409 -3.89 -14.23 -1.91
N SER A 410 -4.88 -13.32 -1.81
CA SER A 410 -6.10 -13.35 -2.62
C SER A 410 -6.64 -11.94 -2.85
N LEU A 411 -7.26 -11.69 -4.00
CA LEU A 411 -7.98 -10.45 -4.34
C LEU A 411 -9.09 -10.79 -5.35
N THR A 412 -10.23 -10.07 -5.31
CA THR A 412 -11.27 -10.20 -6.36
C THR A 412 -11.33 -8.91 -7.18
N LEU A 413 -11.39 -9.03 -8.50
CA LEU A 413 -11.57 -7.90 -9.43
C LEU A 413 -13.04 -7.44 -9.48
N ASP A 414 -13.27 -6.21 -9.94
CA ASP A 414 -14.61 -5.61 -10.11
C ASP A 414 -15.54 -6.36 -11.07
N ASN A 415 -15.00 -7.28 -11.86
CA ASN A 415 -15.69 -8.16 -12.80
C ASN A 415 -15.91 -9.59 -12.27
N ASP A 416 -15.79 -9.80 -10.95
CA ASP A 416 -15.98 -11.08 -10.25
C ASP A 416 -14.96 -12.19 -10.58
N ILE A 417 -13.81 -11.87 -11.20
CA ILE A 417 -12.66 -12.79 -11.25
C ILE A 417 -11.93 -12.75 -9.92
N GLN A 418 -11.75 -13.90 -9.26
CA GLN A 418 -10.88 -14.04 -8.09
C GLN A 418 -9.46 -14.44 -8.54
N ILE A 419 -8.46 -13.80 -7.94
CA ILE A 419 -7.03 -14.08 -8.08
C ILE A 419 -6.53 -14.59 -6.72
N GLU A 420 -5.84 -15.71 -6.71
CA GLU A 420 -5.21 -16.32 -5.53
C GLU A 420 -3.76 -16.69 -5.86
N ALA A 421 -2.85 -16.61 -4.90
CA ALA A 421 -1.46 -16.99 -5.10
C ALA A 421 -0.81 -17.63 -3.87
N THR A 422 0.14 -18.52 -4.11
CA THR A 422 1.03 -19.12 -3.11
C THR A 422 2.41 -19.37 -3.71
N SER A 423 3.44 -19.50 -2.87
CA SER A 423 4.84 -19.48 -3.30
C SER A 423 5.72 -20.47 -2.54
N THR A 424 6.78 -20.92 -3.20
CA THR A 424 8.02 -21.47 -2.64
C THR A 424 9.13 -20.41 -2.73
N ARG A 425 10.42 -20.77 -2.61
CA ARG A 425 11.52 -19.80 -2.64
C ARG A 425 11.67 -19.12 -4.00
N ARG A 426 11.65 -19.88 -5.10
CA ARG A 426 11.91 -19.42 -6.49
C ARG A 426 10.74 -19.72 -7.45
N SER A 427 9.60 -20.17 -6.94
CA SER A 427 8.44 -20.56 -7.76
C SER A 427 7.12 -20.41 -7.00
N GLY A 428 6.01 -20.74 -7.66
CA GLY A 428 4.70 -20.85 -7.02
C GLY A 428 3.56 -21.13 -7.98
N LEU A 429 2.35 -20.91 -7.47
CA LEU A 429 1.09 -21.19 -8.14
C LEU A 429 0.18 -19.97 -8.04
N GLU A 430 -0.36 -19.57 -9.18
CA GLU A 430 -1.43 -18.57 -9.29
C GLU A 430 -2.71 -19.31 -9.66
N ARG A 431 -3.79 -19.10 -8.91
CA ARG A 431 -5.12 -19.65 -9.21
C ARG A 431 -6.09 -18.52 -9.54
N PHE A 432 -6.87 -18.72 -10.59
CA PHE A 432 -7.83 -17.76 -11.11
C PHE A 432 -9.21 -18.40 -11.20
N THR A 433 -10.17 -17.87 -10.44
CA THR A 433 -11.57 -18.32 -10.49
C THR A 433 -12.40 -17.32 -11.30
N PHE A 434 -12.99 -17.79 -12.40
CA PHE A 434 -13.73 -16.97 -13.37
C PHE A 434 -15.25 -17.06 -13.14
N PRO A 435 -16.02 -16.00 -13.49
CA PRO A 435 -17.48 -16.05 -13.51
C PRO A 435 -18.01 -17.20 -14.37
N LYS A 436 -18.99 -17.94 -13.85
CA LYS A 436 -19.55 -19.14 -14.47
C LYS A 436 -19.97 -18.92 -15.93
N GLY A 437 -19.42 -19.73 -16.83
CA GLY A 437 -19.74 -19.70 -18.25
C GLY A 437 -19.05 -18.59 -19.05
N SER A 438 -18.16 -17.79 -18.42
CA SER A 438 -17.25 -16.91 -19.13
C SER A 438 -16.06 -17.69 -19.72
N LYS A 439 -15.44 -17.16 -20.78
CA LYS A 439 -14.22 -17.74 -21.37
C LYS A 439 -12.99 -17.04 -20.78
N PRO A 440 -12.07 -17.76 -20.12
CA PRO A 440 -10.84 -17.17 -19.59
C PRO A 440 -9.87 -16.71 -20.69
N TYR A 441 -9.39 -15.48 -20.58
CA TYR A 441 -8.23 -14.96 -21.31
C TYR A 441 -7.20 -14.43 -20.33
N PHE A 442 -5.94 -14.42 -20.74
CA PHE A 442 -4.81 -13.95 -19.95
C PHE A 442 -3.86 -13.14 -20.81
N VAL A 443 -3.44 -11.98 -20.29
CA VAL A 443 -2.31 -11.21 -20.82
C VAL A 443 -1.14 -11.39 -19.88
N LEU A 444 -0.01 -11.87 -20.36
CA LEU A 444 1.26 -11.96 -19.63
C LEU A 444 2.25 -10.96 -20.25
N ASP A 445 2.80 -10.07 -19.43
CA ASP A 445 3.60 -8.93 -19.88
C ASP A 445 5.12 -9.19 -19.87
N LEU A 446 5.80 -8.83 -20.96
CA LEU A 446 7.25 -8.89 -21.12
C LEU A 446 7.93 -7.56 -20.78
N ALA A 447 7.24 -6.43 -20.92
CA ALA A 447 7.86 -5.11 -20.99
C ALA A 447 7.46 -4.17 -19.84
N ASN A 448 6.66 -4.64 -18.89
CA ASN A 448 6.29 -3.92 -17.67
C ASN A 448 7.16 -4.31 -16.46
N ASP A 449 7.29 -3.34 -15.55
CA ASP A 449 7.87 -3.40 -14.21
C ASP A 449 7.37 -2.15 -13.44
N LEU A 450 7.44 -2.14 -12.11
CA LEU A 450 6.98 -0.99 -11.31
C LEU A 450 7.72 0.32 -11.70
N PRO A 451 9.06 0.34 -11.86
CA PRO A 451 9.78 1.51 -12.35
C PRO A 451 9.57 1.91 -13.82
N ALA A 452 8.91 1.08 -14.64
CA ALA A 452 8.84 1.23 -16.10
C ALA A 452 10.23 1.37 -16.78
N SER A 453 11.16 0.48 -16.42
CA SER A 453 12.59 0.50 -16.75
C SER A 453 13.05 -0.58 -17.76
N PHE A 454 12.12 -1.28 -18.42
CA PHE A 454 12.42 -2.31 -19.42
C PHE A 454 13.42 -1.86 -20.51
N ALA A 455 14.45 -2.69 -20.70
CA ALA A 455 15.58 -2.46 -21.60
C ALA A 455 15.72 -3.52 -22.70
N GLY A 456 14.65 -4.27 -22.97
CA GLY A 456 14.61 -5.31 -24.01
C GLY A 456 14.56 -6.72 -23.43
N GLY A 457 14.09 -7.67 -24.23
CA GLY A 457 13.80 -9.02 -23.79
C GLY A 457 13.22 -9.92 -24.87
N VAL A 458 13.06 -11.20 -24.53
CA VAL A 458 12.61 -12.28 -25.40
C VAL A 458 11.47 -13.03 -24.71
N MET A 459 10.50 -13.46 -25.52
CA MET A 459 9.44 -14.39 -25.09
C MET A 459 9.27 -15.48 -26.14
N ASN A 460 9.03 -16.71 -25.69
CA ASN A 460 8.63 -17.83 -26.54
C ASN A 460 7.40 -18.53 -25.94
N ILE A 461 6.47 -18.93 -26.80
CA ILE A 461 5.32 -19.77 -26.48
C ILE A 461 5.56 -21.14 -27.13
N ASP A 462 5.62 -22.20 -26.30
CA ASP A 462 5.57 -23.60 -26.73
C ASP A 462 4.12 -24.09 -26.53
N PRO A 463 3.28 -24.09 -27.57
CA PRO A 463 1.87 -24.46 -27.42
C PRO A 463 1.65 -25.96 -27.20
N ASP A 464 2.60 -26.81 -27.61
CA ASP A 464 2.52 -28.26 -27.44
C ASP A 464 2.77 -28.65 -25.98
N LYS A 465 3.69 -27.97 -25.29
CA LYS A 465 3.87 -28.06 -23.83
C LYS A 465 2.93 -27.15 -23.04
N GLY A 466 2.27 -26.19 -23.71
CA GLY A 466 1.55 -25.08 -23.09
C GLY A 466 2.42 -24.29 -22.11
N ARG A 467 3.62 -23.91 -22.54
CA ARG A 467 4.63 -23.22 -21.73
C ARG A 467 5.00 -21.87 -22.36
N VAL A 468 5.16 -20.84 -21.53
CA VAL A 468 5.73 -19.55 -21.94
C VAL A 468 7.03 -19.30 -21.19
N THR A 469 8.13 -19.19 -21.94
CA THR A 469 9.41 -18.71 -21.40
C THR A 469 9.53 -17.22 -21.69
N ILE A 470 9.88 -16.42 -20.68
CA ILE A 470 9.90 -14.96 -20.76
C ILE A 470 11.13 -14.43 -20.02
N GLY A 471 11.73 -13.33 -20.50
CA GLY A 471 12.84 -12.70 -19.79
C GLY A 471 13.49 -11.55 -20.55
N GLY A 472 14.31 -10.78 -19.86
CA GLY A 472 14.87 -9.55 -20.42
C GLY A 472 15.74 -8.80 -19.41
N HIS A 473 15.86 -7.50 -19.63
CA HIS A 473 16.63 -6.59 -18.80
C HIS A 473 15.78 -5.42 -18.29
N TRP A 474 16.05 -4.99 -17.06
CA TRP A 474 15.37 -3.86 -16.40
C TRP A 474 16.37 -3.04 -15.58
N GLY A 475 16.09 -1.77 -15.37
CA GLY A 475 16.94 -0.84 -14.62
C GLY A 475 16.87 -1.04 -13.10
N SER A 476 17.90 -0.60 -12.36
CA SER A 476 17.86 -0.63 -10.89
C SER A 476 16.73 0.25 -10.33
N SER A 477 15.92 -0.30 -9.42
CA SER A 477 14.92 0.45 -8.67
C SER A 477 15.52 1.48 -7.68
N PHE A 478 16.71 1.21 -7.16
CA PHE A 478 17.34 1.99 -6.09
C PHE A 478 18.85 2.19 -6.31
N GLY A 479 19.27 2.36 -7.56
CA GLY A 479 20.68 2.49 -7.91
C GLY A 479 20.91 3.35 -9.15
N PRO A 480 22.12 3.29 -9.74
CA PRO A 480 22.43 3.97 -10.99
C PRO A 480 21.54 3.47 -12.14
N GLY A 481 20.69 4.34 -12.69
CA GLY A 481 19.77 4.01 -13.79
C GLY A 481 20.44 3.65 -15.14
N SER A 482 21.78 3.67 -15.20
CA SER A 482 22.57 3.13 -16.31
C SER A 482 22.80 1.62 -16.20
N TYR A 483 22.60 1.03 -15.02
CA TYR A 483 22.77 -0.39 -14.77
C TYR A 483 21.45 -1.13 -14.93
N HIS A 484 21.53 -2.30 -15.57
CA HIS A 484 20.41 -3.18 -15.80
C HIS A 484 20.70 -4.57 -15.27
N TYR A 485 19.72 -5.17 -14.62
CA TYR A 485 19.73 -6.57 -14.21
C TYR A 485 18.98 -7.38 -15.25
N GLN A 486 19.25 -8.69 -15.30
CA GLN A 486 18.46 -9.63 -16.08
C GLN A 486 17.50 -10.39 -15.15
N ALA A 487 16.33 -10.75 -15.66
CA ALA A 487 15.39 -11.65 -15.00
C ALA A 487 14.64 -12.50 -16.04
N PHE A 488 14.17 -13.66 -15.61
CA PHE A 488 13.45 -14.63 -16.43
C PHE A 488 12.31 -15.27 -15.63
N ALA A 489 11.26 -15.70 -16.32
CA ALA A 489 10.23 -16.56 -15.78
C ALA A 489 9.83 -17.68 -16.76
N CYS A 490 9.21 -18.71 -16.22
CA CYS A 490 8.63 -19.84 -16.93
C CYS A 490 7.23 -20.08 -16.42
N TYR A 491 6.24 -19.87 -17.29
CA TYR A 491 4.81 -20.06 -17.01
C TYR A 491 4.34 -21.35 -17.67
N ASP A 492 3.93 -22.33 -16.87
CA ASP A 492 3.23 -23.53 -17.34
C ASP A 492 1.72 -23.34 -17.25
N LEU A 493 1.06 -23.41 -18.42
CA LEU A 493 -0.34 -23.04 -18.62
C LEU A 493 -1.29 -24.25 -18.58
N LEU A 494 -0.78 -25.48 -18.53
CA LEU A 494 -1.62 -26.69 -18.68
C LEU A 494 -2.18 -27.25 -17.35
N GLY A 495 -1.89 -26.64 -16.19
CA GLY A 495 -2.43 -27.09 -14.90
C GLY A 495 -2.22 -28.60 -14.66
N ASN A 496 -0.98 -29.08 -14.81
CA ASN A 496 -0.63 -30.52 -14.79
C ASN A 496 -1.42 -31.40 -15.81
N GLY A 497 -1.82 -30.83 -16.96
CA GLY A 497 -2.57 -31.51 -18.03
C GLY A 497 -4.09 -31.43 -17.89
N THR A 498 -4.62 -30.70 -16.91
CA THR A 498 -6.07 -30.47 -16.73
C THR A 498 -6.62 -29.35 -17.62
N GLN A 499 -5.75 -28.41 -18.04
CA GLN A 499 -6.06 -27.30 -18.93
C GLN A 499 -5.52 -27.57 -20.34
N LYS A 500 -6.16 -26.99 -21.36
CA LYS A 500 -5.71 -27.02 -22.75
C LYS A 500 -5.98 -25.68 -23.44
N LEU A 501 -4.99 -25.16 -24.17
CA LEU A 501 -5.10 -23.87 -24.87
C LEU A 501 -6.02 -23.98 -26.09
N SER A 502 -6.82 -22.93 -26.35
CA SER A 502 -7.62 -22.81 -27.59
C SER A 502 -7.14 -21.68 -28.51
N GLU A 503 -6.68 -20.57 -27.93
CA GLU A 503 -6.01 -19.49 -28.64
C GLU A 503 -4.74 -19.12 -27.87
N TYR A 504 -3.69 -18.77 -28.60
CA TYR A 504 -2.45 -18.24 -28.07
C TYR A 504 -1.81 -17.34 -29.12
N GLY A 505 -1.02 -16.38 -28.68
CA GLY A 505 -0.27 -15.52 -29.55
C GLY A 505 0.48 -14.44 -28.77
N VAL A 506 1.12 -13.54 -29.49
CA VAL A 506 1.81 -12.39 -28.90
C VAL A 506 1.13 -11.08 -29.28
N TRP A 507 1.36 -10.03 -28.49
CA TRP A 507 0.81 -8.69 -28.73
C TRP A 507 1.89 -7.62 -28.55
N THR A 508 1.68 -6.48 -29.20
CA THR A 508 2.48 -5.25 -29.04
C THR A 508 1.55 -4.05 -29.00
N GLY A 509 1.85 -3.07 -28.14
CA GLY A 509 1.07 -1.86 -27.99
C GLY A 509 1.90 -0.65 -27.58
N ASP A 510 1.34 0.53 -27.80
CA ASP A 510 1.94 1.80 -27.43
C ASP A 510 0.98 2.69 -26.64
N THR A 511 1.49 3.84 -26.18
CA THR A 511 0.70 4.83 -25.43
C THR A 511 -0.13 5.77 -26.33
N TYR A 512 -0.12 5.55 -27.65
CA TYR A 512 -0.89 6.30 -28.65
C TYR A 512 -2.15 5.56 -29.13
N GLY A 513 -2.42 4.37 -28.58
CA GLY A 513 -3.62 3.59 -28.86
C GLY A 513 -3.41 2.46 -29.87
N LEU A 514 -2.17 2.12 -30.21
CA LEU A 514 -1.87 0.90 -30.95
C LEU A 514 -1.97 -0.32 -30.01
N ASP A 515 -2.72 -1.34 -30.43
CA ASP A 515 -2.81 -2.67 -29.82
C ASP A 515 -2.89 -3.68 -30.97
N ALA A 516 -1.75 -4.24 -31.34
CA ALA A 516 -1.61 -5.22 -32.41
C ALA A 516 -1.41 -6.62 -31.80
N LYS A 517 -2.14 -7.60 -32.33
CA LYS A 517 -2.14 -8.99 -31.85
C LYS A 517 -1.81 -9.94 -32.98
N GLY A 518 -0.99 -10.95 -32.70
CA GLY A 518 -0.61 -12.01 -33.63
C GLY A 518 -1.11 -13.36 -33.13
N LEU A 519 -2.33 -13.75 -33.50
CA LEU A 519 -2.86 -15.08 -33.22
C LEU A 519 -1.94 -16.15 -33.86
N GLY A 520 -1.55 -17.15 -33.08
CA GLY A 520 -0.63 -18.21 -33.48
C GLY A 520 0.85 -17.78 -33.59
N GLN A 521 1.19 -16.52 -33.34
CA GLN A 521 2.58 -16.06 -33.29
C GLN A 521 3.19 -16.40 -31.93
N THR A 522 4.33 -17.09 -31.92
CA THR A 522 4.88 -17.71 -30.70
C THR A 522 6.16 -17.06 -30.18
N HIS A 523 6.63 -15.95 -30.75
CA HIS A 523 7.93 -15.37 -30.42
C HIS A 523 7.90 -13.84 -30.40
N LEU A 524 8.57 -13.26 -29.40
CA LEU A 524 8.94 -11.84 -29.34
C LEU A 524 10.44 -11.73 -29.08
N ASN A 525 11.07 -10.75 -29.71
CA ASN A 525 12.45 -10.35 -29.46
C ASN A 525 12.52 -8.82 -29.62
N LEU A 526 12.63 -8.11 -28.50
CA LEU A 526 12.50 -6.66 -28.42
C LEU A 526 13.79 -6.06 -27.88
N SER A 527 14.31 -5.02 -28.55
CA SER A 527 15.33 -4.14 -27.97
C SER A 527 14.67 -3.08 -27.07
N GLN A 528 15.46 -2.42 -26.22
CA GLN A 528 15.06 -1.15 -25.61
C GLN A 528 14.54 -0.18 -26.68
N ASN A 529 13.45 0.53 -26.39
CA ASN A 529 13.04 1.66 -27.22
C ASN A 529 13.94 2.87 -26.91
N LEU A 530 14.68 3.35 -27.92
CA LEU A 530 15.59 4.48 -27.78
C LEU A 530 14.89 5.85 -27.84
N ILE A 531 13.61 5.91 -28.22
CA ILE A 531 12.83 7.15 -28.33
C ILE A 531 11.42 6.96 -27.76
N GLY A 532 11.19 7.46 -26.55
CA GLY A 532 9.90 7.40 -25.86
C GLY A 532 9.86 6.35 -24.76
N ALA A 533 8.66 5.95 -24.35
CA ALA A 533 8.46 4.87 -23.37
C ALA A 533 8.72 3.48 -23.99
N PRO A 534 8.97 2.44 -23.20
CA PRO A 534 8.98 1.05 -23.67
C PRO A 534 7.69 0.70 -24.43
N TYR A 535 7.82 -0.10 -25.50
CA TYR A 535 6.66 -0.75 -26.11
C TYR A 535 6.09 -1.77 -25.13
N GLN A 536 4.78 -1.73 -24.90
CA GLN A 536 4.09 -2.75 -24.12
C GLN A 536 3.96 -4.00 -24.99
N SER A 537 4.24 -5.19 -24.46
CA SER A 537 4.22 -6.40 -25.26
C SER A 537 4.21 -7.65 -24.39
N GLY A 538 3.76 -8.78 -24.93
CA GLY A 538 3.81 -10.05 -24.26
C GLY A 538 2.94 -11.11 -24.92
N ALA A 539 2.48 -12.08 -24.13
CA ALA A 539 1.59 -13.15 -24.58
C ALA A 539 0.13 -12.80 -24.31
N LEU A 540 -0.74 -13.31 -25.18
CA LEU A 540 -2.18 -13.38 -24.98
C LEU A 540 -2.60 -14.84 -25.21
N PHE A 541 -3.37 -15.43 -24.29
CA PHE A 541 -3.82 -16.81 -24.43
C PHE A 541 -5.18 -17.07 -23.79
N SER A 542 -5.83 -18.16 -24.21
CA SER A 542 -7.16 -18.59 -23.75
C SER A 542 -7.29 -20.12 -23.77
N TYR A 543 -8.25 -20.66 -23.03
CA TYR A 543 -8.43 -22.10 -22.84
C TYR A 543 -9.58 -22.69 -23.67
N GLU A 544 -9.55 -24.01 -23.90
CA GLU A 544 -10.68 -24.75 -24.47
C GLU A 544 -11.85 -24.84 -23.48
N GLY A 545 -13.06 -24.65 -23.99
CA GLY A 545 -14.25 -24.54 -23.15
C GLY A 545 -14.24 -23.27 -22.30
N ASN A 546 -14.90 -23.35 -21.15
CA ASN A 546 -15.07 -22.26 -20.18
C ASN A 546 -14.76 -22.79 -18.76
N PRO A 547 -13.50 -23.13 -18.44
CA PRO A 547 -13.15 -23.60 -17.10
C PRO A 547 -13.41 -22.50 -16.06
N GLU A 548 -14.07 -22.86 -14.97
CA GLU A 548 -14.37 -21.92 -13.86
C GLU A 548 -13.10 -21.65 -13.01
N GLU A 549 -12.12 -22.55 -13.01
CA GLU A 549 -10.84 -22.41 -12.33
C GLU A 549 -9.68 -22.67 -13.31
N VAL A 550 -8.63 -21.85 -13.23
CA VAL A 550 -7.38 -21.99 -13.99
C VAL A 550 -6.21 -21.82 -13.04
N ILE A 551 -5.25 -22.74 -13.08
CA ILE A 551 -4.00 -22.67 -12.31
C ILE A 551 -2.82 -22.47 -13.27
N LEU A 552 -2.00 -21.46 -13.01
CA LEU A 552 -0.70 -21.25 -13.66
C LEU A 552 0.41 -21.63 -12.68
N ARG A 553 1.40 -22.40 -13.15
CA ARG A 553 2.64 -22.65 -12.39
C ARG A 553 3.73 -21.71 -12.90
N VAL A 554 4.37 -21.00 -12.00
CA VAL A 554 5.37 -19.98 -12.31
C VAL A 554 6.67 -20.33 -11.61
N GLY A 555 7.77 -20.33 -12.37
CA GLY A 555 9.12 -20.26 -11.83
C GLY A 555 9.82 -19.00 -12.30
N VAL A 556 10.73 -18.48 -11.48
CA VAL A 556 11.54 -17.29 -11.78
C VAL A 556 13.02 -17.60 -11.62
N SER A 557 13.86 -16.90 -12.37
CA SER A 557 15.31 -16.99 -12.26
C SER A 557 15.98 -15.69 -12.67
N PHE A 558 17.16 -15.43 -12.12
CA PHE A 558 18.06 -14.37 -12.56
C PHE A 558 19.19 -14.87 -13.46
N VAL A 559 19.21 -16.17 -13.77
CA VAL A 559 20.23 -16.85 -14.60
C VAL A 559 19.73 -17.05 -16.04
N SER A 560 18.60 -17.73 -16.23
CA SER A 560 18.03 -18.02 -17.55
C SER A 560 16.56 -18.47 -17.46
N ALA A 561 15.85 -18.46 -18.60
CA ALA A 561 14.50 -19.04 -18.67
C ALA A 561 14.47 -20.56 -18.44
N ASP A 562 15.53 -21.28 -18.84
CA ASP A 562 15.66 -22.72 -18.57
C ASP A 562 15.79 -22.98 -17.06
N GLN A 563 16.57 -22.15 -16.34
CA GLN A 563 16.68 -22.21 -14.88
C GLN A 563 15.34 -21.85 -14.22
N ALA A 564 14.60 -20.87 -14.75
CA ALA A 564 13.26 -20.55 -14.26
C ALA A 564 12.29 -21.74 -14.40
N CYS A 565 12.34 -22.49 -15.51
CA CYS A 565 11.55 -23.72 -15.67
C CYS A 565 12.02 -24.82 -14.72
N ALA A 566 13.33 -25.00 -14.53
CA ALA A 566 13.89 -25.99 -13.61
C ALA A 566 13.45 -25.70 -12.16
N ASN A 567 13.44 -24.43 -11.74
CA ASN A 567 12.95 -24.01 -10.43
C ASN A 567 11.48 -24.39 -10.22
N ALA A 568 10.62 -24.16 -11.22
CA ALA A 568 9.20 -24.52 -11.17
C ALA A 568 8.99 -26.03 -11.07
N GLU A 569 9.78 -26.80 -11.80
CA GLU A 569 9.72 -28.27 -11.82
C GLU A 569 10.29 -28.89 -10.53
N GLU A 570 11.34 -28.29 -9.95
CA GLU A 570 11.97 -28.71 -8.69
C GLU A 570 11.09 -28.40 -7.47
N GLU A 571 10.64 -27.14 -7.32
CA GLU A 571 10.00 -26.69 -6.07
C GLU A 571 8.49 -26.94 -6.01
N ILE A 572 7.80 -26.95 -7.16
CA ILE A 572 6.35 -27.20 -7.22
C ILE A 572 6.06 -28.61 -7.73
N GLY A 573 6.74 -29.06 -8.79
CA GLY A 573 6.48 -30.37 -9.39
C GLY A 573 4.99 -30.55 -9.74
N THR A 574 4.37 -31.63 -9.26
CA THR A 574 2.93 -31.91 -9.43
C THR A 574 2.08 -31.58 -8.20
N SER A 575 2.60 -30.76 -7.28
CA SER A 575 1.91 -30.38 -6.03
C SER A 575 0.64 -29.56 -6.30
N SER A 576 -0.37 -29.67 -5.43
CA SER A 576 -1.59 -28.84 -5.50
C SER A 576 -1.37 -27.47 -4.86
N PHE A 577 -2.23 -26.51 -5.19
CA PHE A 577 -2.23 -25.18 -4.59
C PHE A 577 -2.28 -25.25 -3.06
N GLU A 578 -3.18 -26.06 -2.50
CA GLU A 578 -3.37 -26.26 -1.05
C GLU A 578 -2.13 -26.84 -0.39
N SER A 579 -1.43 -27.76 -1.06
CA SER A 579 -0.21 -28.36 -0.52
C SER A 579 0.95 -27.37 -0.43
N ILE A 580 1.07 -26.44 -1.39
CA ILE A 580 2.06 -25.35 -1.34
C ILE A 580 1.68 -24.32 -0.27
N VAL A 581 0.39 -23.95 -0.15
CA VAL A 581 -0.09 -23.09 0.96
C VAL A 581 0.24 -23.73 2.31
N SER A 582 0.00 -25.03 2.47
CA SER A 582 0.28 -25.74 3.72
C SER A 582 1.77 -25.83 4.04
N ALA A 583 2.63 -26.03 3.03
CA ALA A 583 4.08 -26.03 3.20
C ALA A 583 4.59 -24.65 3.62
N SER A 584 4.16 -23.60 2.91
CA SER A 584 4.53 -22.20 3.20
C SER A 584 4.12 -21.78 4.62
N LYS A 585 2.89 -22.13 5.06
CA LYS A 585 2.45 -21.93 6.45
C LYS A 585 3.30 -22.68 7.47
N GLY A 586 3.78 -23.87 7.14
CA GLY A 586 4.71 -24.65 7.98
C GLY A 586 6.04 -23.92 8.20
N GLU A 587 6.64 -23.39 7.13
CA GLU A 587 7.87 -22.59 7.22
C GLU A 587 7.66 -21.30 8.04
N TRP A 588 6.53 -20.62 7.85
CA TRP A 588 6.19 -19.44 8.65
C TRP A 588 5.98 -19.74 10.12
N ASN A 589 5.26 -20.81 10.48
CA ASN A 589 5.12 -21.21 11.88
C ASN A 589 6.48 -21.54 12.50
N GLN A 590 7.39 -22.21 11.78
CA GLN A 590 8.75 -22.48 12.26
C GLN A 590 9.56 -21.20 12.57
N LYS A 591 9.29 -20.08 11.86
CA LYS A 591 9.90 -18.77 12.11
C LYS A 591 9.21 -17.99 13.23
N LEU A 592 7.88 -17.96 13.23
CA LEU A 592 7.09 -17.19 14.20
C LEU A 592 7.13 -17.81 15.60
N SER A 593 7.15 -19.15 15.71
CA SER A 593 7.25 -19.87 16.99
C SER A 593 8.62 -19.75 17.67
N LYS A 594 9.58 -19.00 17.12
CA LYS A 594 10.86 -18.74 17.76
C LYS A 594 10.77 -17.78 18.95
N ILE A 595 9.71 -16.97 19.02
CA ILE A 595 9.46 -16.05 20.12
C ILE A 595 8.01 -16.19 20.54
N GLU A 596 7.79 -16.85 21.68
CA GLU A 596 6.48 -17.03 22.28
C GLU A 596 6.19 -15.92 23.30
N ILE A 597 4.92 -15.52 23.42
CA ILE A 597 4.44 -14.53 24.39
C ILE A 597 3.30 -15.12 25.23
N ASP A 598 3.06 -14.56 26.41
CA ASP A 598 1.85 -14.88 27.19
C ASP A 598 0.62 -14.28 26.50
N ILE A 599 0.00 -15.05 25.60
CA ILE A 599 -1.17 -14.63 24.82
C ILE A 599 -2.36 -14.32 25.74
N ALA A 600 -2.50 -15.03 26.87
CA ALA A 600 -3.58 -14.81 27.85
C ALA A 600 -3.38 -13.49 28.62
N GLY A 601 -2.14 -13.13 28.93
CA GLY A 601 -1.77 -11.87 29.59
C GLY A 601 -1.59 -10.67 28.65
N THR A 602 -1.52 -10.88 27.32
CA THR A 602 -1.21 -9.82 26.34
C THR A 602 -2.48 -9.29 25.65
N PRO A 603 -2.64 -7.96 25.48
CA PRO A 603 -3.74 -7.39 24.70
C PRO A 603 -3.72 -7.82 23.22
N ASP A 604 -4.89 -8.08 22.62
CA ASP A 604 -5.03 -8.66 21.28
C ASP A 604 -4.32 -7.87 20.19
N ASN A 605 -4.43 -6.54 20.25
CA ASN A 605 -3.77 -5.66 19.30
C ASN A 605 -2.24 -5.73 19.42
N VAL A 606 -1.70 -6.01 20.61
CA VAL A 606 -0.26 -6.19 20.81
C VAL A 606 0.18 -7.55 20.28
N THR A 607 -0.62 -8.61 20.46
CA THR A 607 -0.39 -9.94 19.87
C THR A 607 -0.37 -9.86 18.33
N GLU A 608 -1.38 -9.24 17.71
CA GLU A 608 -1.43 -9.00 16.26
C GLU A 608 -0.23 -8.18 15.77
N MET A 609 0.05 -7.04 16.39
CA MET A 609 1.18 -6.19 16.00
C MET A 609 2.52 -6.92 16.14
N PHE A 610 2.70 -7.74 17.19
CA PHE A 610 3.93 -8.46 17.45
C PHE A 610 4.22 -9.50 16.36
N TYR A 611 3.29 -10.44 16.11
CA TYR A 611 3.51 -11.47 15.09
C TYR A 611 3.50 -10.89 13.68
N SER A 612 2.72 -9.85 13.41
CA SER A 612 2.77 -9.14 12.13
C SER A 612 4.11 -8.44 11.91
N SER A 613 4.72 -7.87 12.96
CA SER A 613 6.06 -7.27 12.87
C SER A 613 7.14 -8.35 12.70
N LEU A 614 7.06 -9.46 13.44
CA LEU A 614 7.98 -10.59 13.33
C LEU A 614 7.92 -11.24 11.94
N TYR A 615 6.74 -11.36 11.34
CA TYR A 615 6.56 -11.77 9.95
C TYR A 615 7.37 -10.90 8.98
N ARG A 616 7.33 -9.57 9.13
CA ARG A 616 8.09 -8.65 8.25
C ARG A 616 9.60 -8.85 8.31
N THR A 617 10.16 -9.23 9.46
CA THR A 617 11.61 -9.43 9.62
C THR A 617 12.15 -10.59 8.78
N SER A 618 11.28 -11.48 8.29
CA SER A 618 11.67 -12.58 7.42
C SER A 618 11.12 -12.47 5.99
N LEU A 619 10.74 -11.28 5.52
CA LEU A 619 10.42 -11.05 4.09
C LEU A 619 11.62 -10.58 3.26
N THR A 620 12.54 -9.85 3.88
CA THR A 620 13.70 -9.20 3.27
C THR A 620 14.89 -9.42 4.21
N PRO A 621 16.11 -9.71 3.72
CA PRO A 621 16.55 -9.80 2.32
C PRO A 621 16.09 -11.08 1.61
N ASN A 622 16.23 -11.11 0.28
CA ASN A 622 15.68 -12.17 -0.58
C ASN A 622 16.75 -13.23 -0.84
N ASN A 623 16.52 -14.49 -0.48
CA ASN A 623 17.47 -15.58 -0.69
C ASN A 623 17.51 -16.00 -2.18
N ALA A 624 18.35 -15.30 -2.94
CA ALA A 624 18.67 -15.56 -4.34
C ALA A 624 19.95 -16.44 -4.50
N THR A 625 20.24 -17.32 -3.53
CA THR A 625 21.31 -18.31 -3.66
C THR A 625 21.00 -19.25 -4.82
N LEU A 626 22.02 -19.52 -5.65
CA LEU A 626 21.96 -20.15 -6.99
C LEU A 626 21.34 -19.28 -8.11
N GLU A 627 20.87 -18.06 -7.82
CA GLU A 627 20.24 -17.15 -8.78
C GLU A 627 21.11 -15.91 -9.02
N THR A 628 22.40 -16.12 -9.29
CA THR A 628 23.39 -15.03 -9.35
C THR A 628 23.75 -14.62 -10.78
N GLN A 629 24.03 -13.32 -10.95
CA GLN A 629 24.27 -12.69 -12.26
C GLN A 629 25.44 -11.69 -12.21
N GLY A 630 25.88 -11.24 -13.38
CA GLY A 630 26.95 -10.25 -13.52
C GLY A 630 28.26 -10.69 -12.84
N VAL A 631 28.85 -9.81 -12.02
CA VAL A 631 30.09 -10.10 -11.27
C VAL A 631 29.96 -11.22 -10.24
N PHE A 632 28.73 -11.55 -9.83
CA PHE A 632 28.43 -12.60 -8.86
C PHE A 632 28.07 -13.95 -9.50
N ALA A 633 28.01 -14.04 -10.83
CA ALA A 633 27.58 -15.24 -11.54
C ALA A 633 28.39 -16.49 -11.13
N ASN A 634 27.70 -17.55 -10.73
CA ASN A 634 28.28 -18.80 -10.21
C ASN A 634 29.13 -18.63 -8.93
N THR A 635 28.84 -17.63 -8.09
CA THR A 635 29.49 -17.54 -6.77
C THR A 635 29.12 -18.77 -5.92
N PRO A 636 30.09 -19.37 -5.18
CA PRO A 636 29.82 -20.50 -4.29
C PRO A 636 29.24 -20.08 -2.94
N SER A 637 29.28 -18.79 -2.62
CA SER A 637 28.73 -18.19 -1.40
C SER A 637 27.21 -18.18 -1.38
N PHE A 638 26.65 -18.03 -0.18
CA PHE A 638 25.26 -17.65 -0.02
C PHE A 638 25.02 -16.28 -0.63
N TYR A 639 23.82 -16.06 -1.19
CA TYR A 639 23.51 -14.82 -1.89
C TYR A 639 22.11 -14.30 -1.55
N PHE A 640 22.07 -13.27 -0.72
CA PHE A 640 20.86 -12.55 -0.35
C PHE A 640 20.79 -11.20 -1.08
N ASP A 641 19.80 -10.99 -1.95
CA ASP A 641 19.55 -9.70 -2.61
C ASP A 641 18.52 -8.85 -1.83
N SER A 642 18.18 -7.67 -2.35
CA SER A 642 17.31 -6.71 -1.68
C SER A 642 17.83 -6.30 -0.29
N LEU A 643 19.15 -6.09 -0.23
CA LEU A 643 19.83 -5.36 0.83
C LEU A 643 19.48 -3.86 0.65
N TYR A 644 18.22 -3.47 0.94
CA TYR A 644 17.74 -2.08 0.87
C TYR A 644 18.29 -1.25 2.02
N CYS A 645 19.59 -1.01 1.90
CA CYS A 645 20.46 -0.28 2.80
C CYS A 645 20.64 -0.87 4.20
N SER A 646 21.88 -1.28 4.44
CA SER A 646 22.41 -1.67 5.74
C SER A 646 22.14 -0.57 6.79
N TRP A 647 22.23 0.71 6.38
CA TRP A 647 21.90 1.90 7.17
C TRP A 647 20.61 1.84 8.00
N ASP A 648 19.56 1.18 7.52
CA ASP A 648 18.31 0.98 8.29
C ASP A 648 18.41 -0.26 9.18
N THR A 649 18.89 -1.36 8.59
CA THR A 649 18.76 -2.72 9.15
C THR A 649 19.79 -3.05 10.23
N PHE A 650 20.96 -2.42 10.26
CA PHE A 650 21.97 -2.64 11.31
C PHE A 650 21.46 -2.27 12.71
N ARG A 651 20.48 -1.37 12.80
CA ARG A 651 20.07 -0.70 14.04
C ARG A 651 19.27 -1.60 14.99
N THR A 652 18.41 -2.45 14.43
CA THR A 652 17.47 -3.28 15.20
C THR A 652 17.19 -4.64 14.56
N TYR A 653 17.21 -4.74 13.23
CA TYR A 653 16.88 -5.98 12.53
C TYR A 653 17.93 -7.07 12.74
N TYR A 654 19.19 -6.82 12.38
CA TYR A 654 20.25 -7.80 12.62
C TYR A 654 20.50 -8.08 14.13
N PRO A 655 20.47 -7.07 15.03
CA PRO A 655 20.46 -7.32 16.47
C PRO A 655 19.34 -8.29 16.93
N LEU A 656 18.11 -8.15 16.42
CA LEU A 656 17.02 -9.10 16.70
C LEU A 656 17.32 -10.48 16.10
N MET A 657 17.81 -10.53 14.86
CA MET A 657 18.15 -11.76 14.16
C MET A 657 19.19 -12.60 14.92
N THR A 658 20.13 -11.95 15.63
CA THR A 658 21.10 -12.62 16.53
C THR A 658 20.48 -13.36 17.72
N LEU A 659 19.19 -13.20 17.98
CA LEU A 659 18.51 -13.89 19.08
C LEU A 659 17.79 -15.17 18.63
N HIS A 660 17.47 -15.30 17.34
CA HIS A 660 16.54 -16.35 16.88
C HIS A 660 16.86 -17.01 15.52
N SER A 661 17.76 -16.44 14.70
CA SER A 661 18.11 -16.94 13.36
C SER A 661 19.63 -16.88 13.08
N PRO A 662 20.48 -17.52 13.91
CA PRO A 662 21.94 -17.51 13.73
C PRO A 662 22.41 -18.04 12.37
N VAL A 663 21.75 -19.09 11.86
CA VAL A 663 22.14 -19.76 10.60
C VAL A 663 21.90 -18.85 9.41
N GLU A 664 20.71 -18.27 9.29
CA GLU A 664 20.43 -17.31 8.20
C GLU A 664 21.24 -16.03 8.36
N PHE A 665 21.55 -15.61 9.58
CA PHE A 665 22.41 -14.45 9.81
C PHE A 665 23.84 -14.69 9.29
N ALA A 666 24.42 -15.87 9.55
CA ALA A 666 25.71 -16.28 9.02
C ALA A 666 25.74 -16.30 7.46
N GLN A 667 24.67 -16.79 6.83
CA GLN A 667 24.53 -16.82 5.37
C GLN A 667 24.44 -15.41 4.76
N ILE A 668 23.77 -14.48 5.45
CA ILE A 668 23.75 -13.07 5.05
C ILE A 668 25.13 -12.42 5.26
N VAL A 669 25.85 -12.75 6.33
CA VAL A 669 27.24 -12.28 6.55
C VAL A 669 28.17 -12.74 5.43
N ASP A 670 28.11 -14.01 5.01
CA ASP A 670 28.85 -14.49 3.83
C ASP A 670 28.45 -13.73 2.54
N THR A 671 27.19 -13.27 2.42
CA THR A 671 26.78 -12.40 1.31
C THR A 671 27.48 -11.03 1.33
N TYR A 672 27.70 -10.42 2.50
CA TYR A 672 28.47 -9.18 2.63
C TYR A 672 29.95 -9.40 2.29
N ILE A 673 30.53 -10.50 2.79
CA ILE A 673 31.94 -10.86 2.53
C ILE A 673 32.13 -11.19 1.04
N ASP A 674 31.22 -11.92 0.38
CA ASP A 674 31.29 -12.15 -1.08
C ASP A 674 31.17 -10.84 -1.86
N GLY A 675 30.36 -9.89 -1.38
CA GLY A 675 30.35 -8.52 -1.90
C GLY A 675 31.76 -7.90 -1.94
N TRP A 676 32.48 -7.95 -0.82
CA TRP A 676 33.88 -7.52 -0.75
C TRP A 676 34.81 -8.36 -1.66
N ARG A 677 34.70 -9.70 -1.66
CA ARG A 677 35.50 -10.59 -2.53
C ARG A 677 35.38 -10.25 -4.02
N LYS A 678 34.18 -9.84 -4.48
CA LYS A 678 33.90 -9.56 -5.91
C LYS A 678 34.08 -8.10 -6.31
N LEU A 679 33.84 -7.15 -5.41
CA LEU A 679 33.80 -5.71 -5.71
C LEU A 679 34.89 -4.89 -5.02
N GLY A 680 35.55 -5.43 -4.00
CA GLY A 680 36.56 -4.75 -3.19
C GLY A 680 36.03 -4.01 -1.96
N TRP A 681 34.71 -3.89 -1.80
CA TRP A 681 34.04 -3.26 -0.64
C TRP A 681 32.75 -4.03 -0.32
N MET A 682 32.29 -4.00 0.93
CA MET A 682 31.00 -4.60 1.27
C MET A 682 29.84 -3.76 0.69
N PRO A 683 28.71 -4.39 0.32
CA PRO A 683 27.57 -3.67 -0.23
C PRO A 683 26.83 -2.91 0.87
N GLU A 684 26.85 -1.57 0.82
CA GLU A 684 26.00 -0.78 1.72
C GLU A 684 24.51 -0.98 1.38
N CYS A 685 24.16 -0.84 0.10
CA CYS A 685 22.86 -1.17 -0.44
C CYS A 685 23.04 -2.01 -1.72
N ARG A 686 22.21 -3.04 -1.91
CA ARG A 686 22.12 -3.81 -3.16
C ARG A 686 20.67 -4.15 -3.46
N ALA A 687 20.20 -3.81 -4.66
CA ALA A 687 18.82 -3.96 -5.08
C ALA A 687 18.76 -4.43 -6.53
N ASN A 688 17.92 -5.44 -6.80
CA ASN A 688 17.81 -6.10 -8.10
C ASN A 688 19.18 -6.61 -8.61
N HIS A 689 20.00 -7.19 -7.74
CA HIS A 689 21.40 -7.62 -8.00
C HIS A 689 22.39 -6.49 -8.37
N LEU A 690 21.96 -5.23 -8.32
CA LEU A 690 22.77 -4.06 -8.71
C LEU A 690 23.20 -3.23 -7.49
N PRO A 691 24.35 -2.52 -7.56
CA PRO A 691 24.76 -1.59 -6.51
C PRO A 691 23.71 -0.50 -6.28
N GLY A 692 23.26 -0.36 -5.03
CA GLY A 692 22.29 0.65 -4.62
C GLY A 692 22.94 1.93 -4.10
N TRP A 693 22.15 2.97 -3.88
CA TRP A 693 22.64 4.25 -3.38
C TRP A 693 22.95 4.22 -1.87
N THR A 694 24.21 4.40 -1.48
CA THR A 694 24.67 4.51 -0.08
C THR A 694 23.88 5.59 0.70
N GLN A 695 23.41 5.28 1.91
CA GLN A 695 22.72 6.28 2.73
C GLN A 695 23.63 7.05 3.69
N GLY A 696 24.41 6.34 4.50
CA GLY A 696 25.30 6.90 5.53
C GLY A 696 26.77 6.53 5.39
N GLY A 697 27.09 5.28 5.04
CA GLY A 697 28.47 4.80 4.93
C GLY A 697 28.57 3.35 4.50
N SER A 698 29.38 2.56 5.21
CA SER A 698 29.47 1.11 5.05
C SER A 698 28.92 0.44 6.31
N SER A 699 27.62 0.62 6.55
CA SER A 699 26.93 0.08 7.72
C SER A 699 26.84 -1.45 7.71
N GLY A 700 27.24 -2.10 6.60
CA GLY A 700 27.64 -3.51 6.56
C GLY A 700 28.69 -3.89 7.61
N ASP A 701 29.63 -2.99 7.93
CA ASP A 701 30.61 -3.15 9.02
C ASP A 701 29.94 -3.46 10.36
N ASN A 702 28.90 -2.71 10.69
CA ASN A 702 28.17 -2.87 11.96
C ASN A 702 27.47 -4.24 12.03
N ILE A 703 27.00 -4.74 10.88
CA ILE A 703 26.28 -6.01 10.74
C ILE A 703 27.25 -7.18 10.93
N VAL A 704 28.37 -7.18 10.20
CA VAL A 704 29.35 -8.27 10.30
C VAL A 704 30.12 -8.24 11.62
N ALA A 705 30.32 -7.06 12.23
CA ALA A 705 30.83 -6.93 13.59
C ALA A 705 29.87 -7.53 14.64
N GLN A 706 28.56 -7.27 14.51
CA GLN A 706 27.55 -7.85 15.40
C GLN A 706 27.55 -9.38 15.32
N PHE A 707 27.79 -9.96 14.14
CA PHE A 707 28.00 -11.40 14.00
C PHE A 707 29.28 -11.85 14.73
N ALA A 708 30.42 -11.23 14.42
CA ALA A 708 31.71 -11.62 14.99
C ALA A 708 31.72 -11.54 16.52
N VAL A 709 31.12 -10.52 17.13
CA VAL A 709 31.05 -10.35 18.59
C VAL A 709 30.10 -11.37 19.25
N ASN A 710 28.98 -11.72 18.61
CA ASN A 710 27.99 -12.62 19.20
C ASN A 710 28.29 -14.12 18.95
N TYR A 711 28.98 -14.43 17.85
CA TYR A 711 29.16 -15.79 17.33
C TYR A 711 30.62 -16.14 17.05
N HIS A 712 31.59 -15.44 17.66
CA HIS A 712 33.03 -15.70 17.49
C HIS A 712 33.38 -17.19 17.56
N ASP A 713 32.97 -17.85 18.64
CA ASP A 713 33.34 -19.26 18.92
C ASP A 713 32.55 -20.26 18.05
N ASP A 714 31.44 -19.85 17.46
CA ASP A 714 30.58 -20.65 16.58
C ASP A 714 30.83 -20.36 15.08
N ALA A 715 31.65 -19.36 14.74
CA ALA A 715 31.78 -18.83 13.38
C ALA A 715 32.20 -19.89 12.35
N GLU A 716 33.16 -20.76 12.69
CA GLU A 716 33.59 -21.88 11.83
C GLU A 716 32.44 -22.88 11.61
N ALA A 717 31.67 -23.20 12.64
CA ALA A 717 30.52 -24.11 12.56
C ALA A 717 29.34 -23.52 11.77
N LEU A 718 29.23 -22.18 11.77
CA LEU A 718 28.27 -21.41 10.98
C LEU A 718 28.76 -21.08 9.56
N GLY A 719 30.01 -21.42 9.21
CA GLY A 719 30.58 -21.26 7.87
C GLY A 719 31.14 -19.87 7.55
N VAL A 720 31.48 -19.06 8.55
CA VAL A 720 32.01 -17.69 8.39
C VAL A 720 33.50 -17.63 8.74
N ASP A 721 34.33 -17.18 7.78
CA ASP A 721 35.76 -16.91 8.03
C ASP A 721 35.92 -15.51 8.67
N LEU A 722 36.29 -15.50 9.96
CA LEU A 722 36.52 -14.26 10.71
C LEU A 722 37.71 -13.43 10.20
N ASN A 723 38.68 -14.05 9.52
CA ASN A 723 39.82 -13.32 8.94
C ASN A 723 39.38 -12.55 7.70
N GLU A 724 38.60 -13.17 6.82
CA GLU A 724 38.03 -12.47 5.66
C GLU A 724 36.98 -11.43 6.07
N LEU A 725 36.17 -11.72 7.08
CA LEU A 725 35.24 -10.76 7.69
C LEU A 725 36.00 -9.50 8.17
N TYR A 726 37.05 -9.68 8.97
CA TYR A 726 37.85 -8.55 9.46
C TYR A 726 38.62 -7.84 8.33
N ALA A 727 39.11 -8.57 7.32
CA ALA A 727 39.76 -7.97 6.15
C ALA A 727 38.80 -7.13 5.30
N ALA A 728 37.55 -7.56 5.14
CA ALA A 728 36.50 -6.79 4.48
C ALA A 728 36.22 -5.48 5.24
N MET A 729 36.03 -5.56 6.55
CA MET A 729 35.81 -4.39 7.41
C MET A 729 36.98 -3.39 7.39
N VAL A 730 38.21 -3.90 7.46
CA VAL A 730 39.43 -3.07 7.34
C VAL A 730 39.49 -2.42 5.96
N THR A 731 39.01 -3.07 4.89
CA THR A 731 38.99 -2.47 3.55
C THR A 731 38.02 -1.29 3.48
N ASP A 732 36.82 -1.42 4.03
CA ASP A 732 35.82 -0.34 4.06
C ASP A 732 36.27 0.86 4.92
N GLY A 733 37.01 0.63 6.01
CA GLY A 733 37.59 1.67 6.86
C GLY A 733 38.92 2.27 6.37
N GLU A 734 39.74 1.53 5.62
CA GLU A 734 41.09 1.95 5.20
C GLU A 734 41.21 2.37 3.72
N VAL A 735 40.38 1.84 2.82
CA VAL A 735 40.56 2.01 1.37
C VAL A 735 39.49 2.92 0.77
N ASN A 736 39.91 4.08 0.26
CA ASN A 736 39.04 5.03 -0.43
C ASN A 736 38.51 4.42 -1.76
N PRO A 737 37.20 4.23 -1.93
CA PRO A 737 36.59 3.73 -3.17
C PRO A 737 36.68 4.79 -4.27
N PRO A 738 36.57 4.44 -5.56
CA PRO A 738 36.54 5.41 -6.65
C PRO A 738 35.19 6.15 -6.78
N GLU A 739 34.09 5.56 -6.30
CA GLU A 739 32.74 6.12 -6.35
C GLU A 739 31.97 5.78 -5.05
N TRP A 740 31.91 6.74 -4.11
CA TRP A 740 31.32 6.50 -2.79
C TRP A 740 29.79 6.56 -2.75
N ASN A 741 29.08 6.82 -3.87
CA ASN A 741 27.62 6.73 -3.87
C ASN A 741 27.10 5.28 -3.87
N THR A 742 27.94 4.28 -4.13
CA THR A 742 27.52 2.87 -4.28
C THR A 742 28.38 1.86 -3.53
N MET A 743 29.46 2.29 -2.86
CA MET A 743 30.38 1.41 -2.12
C MET A 743 31.26 2.20 -1.15
N GLY A 744 31.66 1.58 -0.03
CA GLY A 744 32.66 2.10 0.91
C GLY A 744 32.36 3.49 1.49
N ARG A 745 33.43 4.19 1.90
CA ARG A 745 33.37 5.49 2.58
C ARG A 745 34.27 6.52 1.90
N GLN A 746 34.06 7.81 2.16
CA GLN A 746 34.99 8.87 1.75
C GLN A 746 36.21 8.95 2.70
N VAL A 747 36.94 7.82 2.82
CA VAL A 747 37.99 7.54 3.81
C VAL A 747 39.11 8.59 3.82
N ASN A 748 39.66 8.95 2.66
CA ASN A 748 40.84 9.83 2.57
C ASN A 748 40.57 11.20 3.22
N VAL A 749 39.41 11.79 2.90
CA VAL A 749 38.94 13.05 3.47
C VAL A 749 38.66 12.89 4.97
N TYR A 750 37.92 11.85 5.34
CA TYR A 750 37.56 11.62 6.74
C TYR A 750 38.79 11.51 7.64
N LYS A 751 39.83 10.76 7.20
CA LYS A 751 41.11 10.64 7.92
C LYS A 751 41.95 11.91 7.92
N GLN A 752 41.93 12.70 6.84
CA GLN A 752 42.66 13.96 6.78
C GLN A 752 42.15 15.00 7.81
N TYR A 753 40.83 15.05 8.03
CA TYR A 753 40.20 16.10 8.84
C TYR A 753 39.64 15.62 10.18
N GLY A 754 39.47 14.31 10.38
CA GLY A 754 38.75 13.71 11.52
C GLY A 754 37.21 13.81 11.40
N TYR A 755 36.72 14.25 10.24
CA TYR A 755 35.32 14.36 9.85
C TYR A 755 35.24 14.56 8.33
N VAL A 756 34.04 14.48 7.74
CA VAL A 756 33.82 14.86 6.34
C VAL A 756 33.43 16.34 6.29
N PRO A 757 34.23 17.26 5.70
CA PRO A 757 33.86 18.66 5.58
C PRO A 757 32.87 18.88 4.42
N PHE A 758 31.91 19.79 4.60
CA PHE A 758 31.00 20.19 3.53
C PHE A 758 31.75 20.83 2.35
N ALA A 759 31.41 20.42 1.12
CA ALA A 759 32.00 20.92 -0.13
C ALA A 759 33.54 20.80 -0.20
N VAL A 760 34.10 19.76 0.41
CA VAL A 760 35.52 19.41 0.33
C VAL A 760 35.90 18.95 -1.08
N LEU A 761 37.09 19.32 -1.54
CA LEU A 761 37.65 18.82 -2.79
C LEU A 761 38.33 17.47 -2.53
N ASP A 762 37.72 16.39 -2.99
CA ASP A 762 38.38 15.09 -3.16
C ASP A 762 38.77 14.93 -4.63
N THR A 763 40.06 14.69 -4.89
CA THR A 763 40.60 14.44 -6.24
C THR A 763 40.86 12.96 -6.50
N SER A 764 40.62 12.10 -5.51
CA SER A 764 40.90 10.67 -5.51
C SER A 764 39.65 9.80 -5.63
N SER A 765 38.47 10.38 -5.42
CA SER A 765 37.18 9.69 -5.50
C SER A 765 36.05 10.64 -5.90
N THR A 766 34.95 10.06 -6.40
CA THR A 766 33.74 10.77 -6.82
C THR A 766 32.56 10.38 -5.94
N GLY A 767 31.64 11.33 -5.74
CA GLY A 767 30.32 11.06 -5.21
C GLY A 767 29.58 12.32 -4.79
N ARG A 768 28.38 12.16 -4.23
CA ARG A 768 27.53 13.29 -3.83
C ARG A 768 28.11 14.00 -2.60
N GLN A 769 28.38 15.29 -2.76
CA GLN A 769 28.65 16.25 -1.68
C GLN A 769 27.33 16.55 -0.93
N THR A 770 26.89 15.56 -0.15
CA THR A 770 25.71 15.64 0.71
C THR A 770 25.94 14.83 2.00
N ARG A 771 25.10 15.12 3.02
CA ARG A 771 24.98 14.35 4.27
C ARG A 771 26.28 14.27 5.09
N GLU A 772 27.24 15.17 4.87
CA GLU A 772 28.61 15.10 5.42
C GLU A 772 28.64 14.97 6.95
N GLY A 773 27.76 15.69 7.66
CA GLY A 773 27.60 15.57 9.11
C GLY A 773 27.05 14.21 9.55
N SER A 774 26.14 13.61 8.78
CA SER A 774 25.64 12.25 9.05
C SER A 774 26.72 11.21 8.73
N ARG A 775 27.35 11.29 7.54
CA ARG A 775 28.44 10.40 7.13
C ARG A 775 29.58 10.36 8.16
N THR A 776 29.95 11.53 8.69
CA THR A 776 30.94 11.65 9.80
C THR A 776 30.56 10.82 11.03
N LEU A 777 29.28 10.81 11.42
CA LEU A 777 28.81 10.11 12.62
C LEU A 777 28.67 8.60 12.38
N GLU A 778 28.17 8.20 11.21
CA GLU A 778 28.07 6.78 10.84
C GLU A 778 29.48 6.18 10.69
N TYR A 779 30.42 6.85 10.00
CA TYR A 779 31.81 6.39 9.87
C TYR A 779 32.49 6.18 11.23
N ALA A 780 32.22 7.06 12.22
CA ALA A 780 32.78 6.93 13.56
C ALA A 780 32.17 5.74 14.35
N PHE A 781 30.93 5.33 14.04
CA PHE A 781 30.31 4.14 14.61
C PHE A 781 30.81 2.86 13.90
N GLU A 782 30.98 2.92 12.57
CA GLU A 782 31.56 1.85 11.76
C GLU A 782 33.04 1.61 12.15
N ASP A 783 33.82 2.66 12.47
CA ASP A 783 35.16 2.55 13.07
C ASP A 783 35.14 1.89 14.46
N PHE A 784 34.12 2.18 15.27
CA PHE A 784 33.95 1.52 16.58
C PHE A 784 33.64 0.02 16.40
N ALA A 785 32.85 -0.35 15.39
CA ALA A 785 32.58 -1.74 15.04
C ALA A 785 33.87 -2.49 14.62
N ILE A 786 34.69 -1.90 13.73
CA ILE A 786 36.04 -2.41 13.39
C ILE A 786 36.90 -2.59 14.65
N ARG A 787 36.83 -1.62 15.58
CA ARG A 787 37.57 -1.69 16.84
C ARG A 787 37.09 -2.82 17.75
N GLN A 788 35.81 -3.20 17.75
CA GLN A 788 35.32 -4.33 18.56
C GLN A 788 35.84 -5.67 18.04
N VAL A 789 35.83 -5.89 16.72
CA VAL A 789 36.30 -7.15 16.11
C VAL A 789 37.81 -7.34 16.24
N SER A 790 38.58 -6.25 16.33
CA SER A 790 40.04 -6.29 16.53
C SER A 790 40.50 -6.43 17.99
N ALA A 791 39.58 -6.56 18.95
CA ALA A 791 39.87 -6.57 20.39
C ALA A 791 40.15 -7.96 20.96
#